data_AF-A5CMU1-F1
#
_entry.id   AF-A5CMU1-F1
#
_cell.length_a   1.000
_cell.length_b   1.000
_cell.length_c   1.000
_cell.angle_alpha   90.00
_cell.angle_beta   90.00
_cell.angle_gamma   90.00
#
_symmetry.space_group_name_H-M   'P 1'
#
loop_
_entity.id
_entity.type
_entity.pdbx_description
1 polymer ?
#
loop_
_entity_poly.entity_id
_entity_poly.type
_entity_poly.pdbx_seq_one_letter_code
_entity_poly.pdbx_strand_id
1 'polypeptide(L)'
;MSHLDDVAPGSASRLEPRARFATDAPVHSLDGDWRFRLLPEAPVDAAGRAPAVADPALDDAALDAAGWTTLPVPSHWVLHGHGSPAYTNLQYPFPIDPPHVPDANPTGEHRRTFELPASFADAERVLLRTDGIEGLATFWVNGVEAGWTTGSRLTTELDVTELLVPGENVLGIRVHQWSAASYLEDQDQWWLPGIFRPVELLARPAGALDDVRVRADRDPADGSGRLDVQVDGAFPVVVRVPELGIHATWETAADVAPVAIPAVDAWSAERPRLYDATVSSPGETASLRIGFRTVRIDGDALLVDGRRLTFRGVNRHESHPERGRVFDEAEARADLELMKRSGVNAIRTSHYPPHPRLIDIADELGLWVVLECDLETHGFWDVEWRDNPSDDPRWRDAYLDRIARTVGRDRNHPSIVMWSLGNESGTGRNIAAMSAWVRRADPTRPVHYEGDLTGEHTDVYSRMYPTLEEIDSVCGTPVASIHETTGATGAKQRAKPFILCEYGHAMGNGPGSLADYEDAIDRWPRLHGGFVWEWRDHGLLARTADGRHFHAYGGDFDEPVHDGPFVMDGLLLSDGTPTPGLEELAAVIAPVRVRVAADGSGVRVENRRHSASTDDVDLVWILAHDGRPVARGILEHTPLAAGDAATIPLPVEARAAGHAEEAHVTVQVVTRHDAPWAEAGHVVSSHQALVRDRPAPRPRPAGRWRGDSLGAGTFDAHGDLVAWAGVPVRGPRLELWRAPTENDRGAGQGSYELAEPEPTRGRGAEETPPSADRWRERGLHRLTHRLLGTSRTDSGLETRMRVQAAHSGAGVDVAFRWTATDRGLLLATEVVPFGAWDCTWPRVGVRIDLPGALAEHPVAWHGTGPGESYADSRTAARVGRFASSVDGLAVAYARPQETGHRPELRSLVVGDGCTTPLTLTTVPDGSGHRPGFQLSRWTPQQMTDVGHPHELPAPDGLHLFIDDAQHGLGSRACGPDVLPRHALWPSLRTCEVLLG
;
A
#
# COMPACT_ATOMS: atom_id res chain seq x y z
N MET A 1 -31.99 -9.97 -27.62
CA MET A 1 -32.20 -10.17 -26.17
C MET A 1 -31.04 -9.50 -25.47
N SER A 2 -31.25 -8.96 -24.28
CA SER A 2 -30.17 -8.32 -23.51
C SER A 2 -29.12 -9.36 -23.10
N HIS A 3 -27.83 -9.02 -23.19
CA HIS A 3 -26.70 -9.88 -22.75
C HIS A 3 -26.42 -9.75 -21.24
N LEU A 4 -27.21 -8.97 -20.50
CA LEU A 4 -26.97 -8.63 -19.10
C LEU A 4 -26.83 -9.85 -18.17
N ASP A 5 -27.67 -10.86 -18.36
CA ASP A 5 -27.69 -12.07 -17.53
C ASP A 5 -26.93 -13.24 -18.19
N ASP A 6 -26.20 -12.98 -19.29
CA ASP A 6 -25.44 -14.00 -20.01
C ASP A 6 -24.09 -14.25 -19.31
N VAL A 7 -23.83 -15.50 -18.97
CA VAL A 7 -22.58 -15.95 -18.33
C VAL A 7 -21.46 -16.19 -19.34
N ALA A 8 -21.75 -16.07 -20.65
CA ALA A 8 -20.74 -16.16 -21.68
C ALA A 8 -19.74 -14.98 -21.60
N PRO A 9 -18.46 -15.20 -21.93
CA PRO A 9 -17.44 -14.13 -21.83
C PRO A 9 -17.61 -12.99 -22.85
N GLY A 10 -18.33 -13.22 -23.94
CA GLY A 10 -18.52 -12.27 -25.02
C GLY A 10 -19.01 -12.94 -26.31
N SER A 11 -19.16 -12.17 -27.37
CA SER A 11 -19.55 -12.68 -28.68
C SER A 11 -18.44 -13.50 -29.35
N ALA A 12 -18.84 -14.41 -30.25
CA ALA A 12 -17.92 -15.20 -31.08
C ALA A 12 -17.14 -14.36 -32.11
N SER A 13 -17.47 -13.07 -32.26
CA SER A 13 -16.74 -12.12 -33.13
C SER A 13 -15.48 -11.53 -32.48
N ARG A 14 -15.27 -11.75 -31.18
CA ARG A 14 -14.00 -11.39 -30.52
C ARG A 14 -12.86 -12.25 -31.05
N LEU A 15 -11.71 -11.63 -31.25
CA LEU A 15 -10.49 -12.35 -31.61
C LEU A 15 -9.90 -13.07 -30.40
N GLU A 16 -9.12 -14.12 -30.70
CA GLU A 16 -8.37 -14.85 -29.69
C GLU A 16 -7.35 -13.95 -28.99
N PRO A 17 -7.09 -14.15 -27.68
CA PRO A 17 -6.14 -13.32 -26.95
C PRO A 17 -4.69 -13.49 -27.45
N ARG A 18 -4.00 -12.37 -27.62
CA ARG A 18 -2.61 -12.30 -28.09
C ARG A 18 -1.76 -11.36 -27.25
N ALA A 19 -0.44 -11.43 -27.42
CA ALA A 19 0.48 -10.59 -26.66
C ALA A 19 0.37 -9.12 -27.05
N ARG A 20 0.57 -8.23 -26.07
CA ARG A 20 0.84 -6.82 -26.34
C ARG A 20 2.30 -6.68 -26.74
N PHE A 21 2.56 -6.04 -27.87
CA PHE A 21 3.88 -5.62 -28.31
C PHE A 21 3.78 -4.33 -29.12
N ALA A 22 4.85 -3.55 -29.14
CA ALA A 22 4.94 -2.40 -30.03
C ALA A 22 5.06 -2.90 -31.47
N THR A 23 4.37 -2.26 -32.41
CA THR A 23 4.35 -2.64 -33.82
C THR A 23 4.42 -1.40 -34.71
N ASP A 24 4.94 -1.56 -35.92
CA ASP A 24 4.91 -0.53 -36.96
C ASP A 24 3.59 -0.51 -37.75
N ALA A 25 2.70 -1.46 -37.49
CA ALA A 25 1.35 -1.45 -38.01
C ALA A 25 0.61 -0.15 -37.61
N PRO A 26 -0.08 0.54 -38.55
CA PRO A 26 -0.75 1.79 -38.24
C PRO A 26 -1.80 1.65 -37.13
N VAL A 27 -1.69 2.50 -36.11
CA VAL A 27 -2.66 2.64 -35.02
C VAL A 27 -3.33 4.00 -35.10
N HIS A 28 -4.63 4.05 -34.84
CA HIS A 28 -5.40 5.27 -34.73
C HIS A 28 -6.17 5.26 -33.41
N SER A 29 -5.77 6.13 -32.47
CA SER A 29 -6.52 6.34 -31.23
C SER A 29 -7.85 7.01 -31.54
N LEU A 30 -8.90 6.52 -30.89
CA LEU A 30 -10.24 7.08 -30.89
C LEU A 30 -10.53 7.85 -29.60
N ASP A 31 -9.54 8.00 -28.71
CA ASP A 31 -9.67 8.75 -27.47
C ASP A 31 -10.03 10.22 -27.73
N GLY A 32 -10.58 10.87 -26.71
CA GLY A 32 -11.01 12.26 -26.74
C GLY A 32 -12.47 12.41 -26.35
N ASP A 33 -13.11 13.46 -26.84
CA ASP A 33 -14.48 13.82 -26.51
C ASP A 33 -15.49 13.01 -27.33
N TRP A 34 -16.31 12.21 -26.65
CA TRP A 34 -17.36 11.40 -27.25
C TRP A 34 -18.73 11.98 -26.92
N ARG A 35 -19.69 11.81 -27.84
CA ARG A 35 -21.11 12.02 -27.49
C ARG A 35 -21.50 10.97 -26.47
N PHE A 36 -22.17 11.39 -25.39
CA PHE A 36 -22.56 10.52 -24.30
C PHE A 36 -24.00 10.77 -23.86
N ARG A 37 -24.70 9.73 -23.42
CA ARG A 37 -25.89 9.87 -22.56
C ARG A 37 -25.94 8.73 -21.55
N LEU A 38 -26.44 9.04 -20.36
CA LEU A 38 -26.71 8.05 -19.32
C LEU A 38 -28.20 7.72 -19.27
N LEU A 39 -28.53 6.44 -19.34
CA LEU A 39 -29.87 5.92 -19.10
C LEU A 39 -29.92 5.27 -17.71
N PRO A 40 -31.03 5.39 -16.96
CA PRO A 40 -31.15 4.81 -15.63
C PRO A 40 -31.29 3.28 -15.65
N GLU A 41 -31.70 2.73 -16.80
CA GLU A 41 -32.00 1.31 -17.00
C GLU A 41 -31.51 0.90 -18.39
N ALA A 42 -31.34 -0.41 -18.60
CA ALA A 42 -30.96 -0.95 -19.88
C ALA A 42 -32.08 -0.82 -20.92
N PRO A 43 -31.85 -0.17 -22.07
CA PRO A 43 -32.91 0.11 -23.03
C PRO A 43 -33.31 -1.14 -23.83
N VAL A 44 -34.61 -1.33 -24.01
CA VAL A 44 -35.19 -2.37 -24.89
C VAL A 44 -36.20 -1.76 -25.88
N ASP A 45 -36.16 -2.20 -27.13
CA ASP A 45 -37.11 -1.84 -28.18
C ASP A 45 -38.46 -2.57 -27.96
N ALA A 46 -39.46 -2.24 -28.78
CA ALA A 46 -40.79 -2.87 -28.70
C ALA A 46 -40.79 -4.39 -28.97
N ALA A 47 -39.67 -4.94 -29.47
CA ALA A 47 -39.45 -6.37 -29.68
C ALA A 47 -38.50 -6.97 -28.61
N GLY A 48 -38.14 -6.24 -27.55
CA GLY A 48 -37.27 -6.69 -26.48
C GLY A 48 -35.78 -6.74 -26.85
N ARG A 49 -35.33 -5.94 -27.81
CA ARG A 49 -33.93 -5.88 -28.27
C ARG A 49 -33.29 -4.54 -27.94
N ALA A 50 -31.99 -4.57 -27.67
CA ALA A 50 -31.17 -3.38 -27.55
C ALA A 50 -31.22 -2.54 -28.86
N PRO A 51 -31.61 -1.26 -28.83
CA PRO A 51 -31.52 -0.40 -30.00
C PRO A 51 -30.04 -0.10 -30.33
N ALA A 52 -29.71 0.08 -31.61
CA ALA A 52 -28.35 0.43 -32.03
C ALA A 52 -27.97 1.85 -31.59
N VAL A 53 -26.70 2.04 -31.20
CA VAL A 53 -26.17 3.32 -30.67
C VAL A 53 -25.39 4.12 -31.73
N ALA A 54 -25.18 3.54 -32.92
CA ALA A 54 -24.33 4.08 -33.99
C ALA A 54 -25.07 4.36 -35.31
N ASP A 55 -26.32 4.83 -35.29
CA ASP A 55 -27.03 5.18 -36.53
C ASP A 55 -26.30 6.36 -37.24
N PRO A 56 -25.75 6.15 -38.46
CA PRO A 56 -25.07 7.20 -39.19
C PRO A 56 -26.02 8.30 -39.69
N ALA A 57 -27.33 8.08 -39.68
CA ALA A 57 -28.32 9.09 -40.09
C ALA A 57 -28.59 10.16 -39.01
N LEU A 58 -28.09 9.98 -37.78
CA LEU A 58 -28.26 10.95 -36.69
C LEU A 58 -27.20 12.05 -36.78
N ASP A 59 -27.66 13.29 -37.01
CA ASP A 59 -26.84 14.49 -36.93
C ASP A 59 -26.76 15.04 -35.50
N ASP A 60 -25.87 16.01 -35.28
CA ASP A 60 -25.69 16.63 -33.95
C ASP A 60 -26.99 17.25 -33.42
N ALA A 61 -27.83 17.83 -34.28
CA ALA A 61 -29.09 18.43 -33.85
C ALA A 61 -30.08 17.37 -33.32
N ALA A 62 -30.14 16.20 -33.95
CA ALA A 62 -30.93 15.07 -33.48
C ALA A 62 -30.39 14.49 -32.17
N LEU A 63 -29.06 14.42 -32.00
CA LEU A 63 -28.42 13.97 -30.76
C LEU A 63 -28.67 14.94 -29.61
N ASP A 64 -28.50 16.24 -29.84
CA ASP A 64 -28.79 17.30 -28.86
C ASP A 64 -30.27 17.25 -28.43
N ALA A 65 -31.19 17.11 -29.40
CA ALA A 65 -32.62 16.96 -29.12
C ALA A 65 -32.95 15.67 -28.34
N ALA A 66 -32.10 14.64 -28.44
CA ALA A 66 -32.21 13.38 -27.71
C ALA A 66 -31.43 13.38 -26.37
N GLY A 67 -30.91 14.53 -25.95
CA GLY A 67 -30.29 14.73 -24.64
C GLY A 67 -28.84 14.23 -24.52
N TRP A 68 -28.14 14.06 -25.64
CA TRP A 68 -26.72 13.70 -25.63
C TRP A 68 -25.85 14.89 -25.18
N THR A 69 -24.84 14.61 -24.37
CA THR A 69 -23.78 15.53 -23.94
C THR A 69 -22.43 15.05 -24.47
N THR A 70 -21.34 15.60 -23.94
CA THR A 70 -19.97 15.16 -24.23
C THR A 70 -19.34 14.56 -22.98
N LEU A 71 -18.59 13.47 -23.13
CA LEU A 71 -17.80 12.83 -22.07
C LEU A 71 -16.40 12.51 -22.63
N PRO A 72 -15.30 12.78 -21.91
CA PRO A 72 -13.97 12.33 -22.32
C PRO A 72 -13.88 10.80 -22.26
N VAL A 73 -13.19 10.20 -23.21
CA VAL A 73 -12.82 8.78 -23.22
C VAL A 73 -11.29 8.72 -23.40
N PRO A 74 -10.54 8.06 -22.50
CA PRO A 74 -11.01 7.25 -21.38
C PRO A 74 -11.54 8.04 -20.17
N SER A 75 -12.60 7.55 -19.53
CA SER A 75 -13.09 8.04 -18.22
C SER A 75 -14.06 7.08 -17.52
N HIS A 76 -14.33 7.37 -16.24
CA HIS A 76 -15.48 6.83 -15.51
C HIS A 76 -16.56 7.90 -15.43
N TRP A 77 -17.74 7.64 -16.00
CA TRP A 77 -18.76 8.69 -16.14
C TRP A 77 -19.25 9.25 -14.79
N VAL A 78 -19.17 8.45 -13.72
CA VAL A 78 -19.55 8.84 -12.36
C VAL A 78 -18.65 9.94 -11.78
N LEU A 79 -17.43 10.09 -12.30
CA LEU A 79 -16.50 11.18 -11.93
C LEU A 79 -16.70 12.45 -12.78
N HIS A 80 -17.63 12.39 -13.75
CA HIS A 80 -17.98 13.50 -14.65
C HIS A 80 -19.43 13.98 -14.45
N GLY A 81 -20.03 13.72 -13.29
CA GLY A 81 -21.36 14.20 -12.92
C GLY A 81 -22.53 13.35 -13.44
N HIS A 82 -22.27 12.11 -13.84
CA HIS A 82 -23.29 11.18 -14.31
C HIS A 82 -23.52 10.04 -13.29
N GLY A 83 -24.38 10.25 -12.29
CA GLY A 83 -24.51 9.32 -11.17
C GLY A 83 -23.39 9.52 -10.14
N SER A 84 -23.10 8.50 -9.35
CA SER A 84 -22.13 8.56 -8.25
C SER A 84 -21.25 7.31 -8.19
N PRO A 85 -20.00 7.43 -7.73
CA PRO A 85 -19.20 6.29 -7.28
C PRO A 85 -19.91 5.51 -6.16
N ALA A 86 -19.56 4.24 -5.99
CA ALA A 86 -19.98 3.45 -4.83
C ALA A 86 -18.81 2.61 -4.33
N TYR A 87 -18.55 2.61 -3.02
CA TYR A 87 -17.53 1.76 -2.41
C TYR A 87 -18.14 0.64 -1.58
N THR A 88 -17.74 -0.60 -1.89
CA THR A 88 -17.95 -1.76 -1.03
C THR A 88 -16.66 -2.58 -0.97
N ASN A 89 -16.42 -3.24 0.17
CA ASN A 89 -15.32 -4.19 0.36
C ASN A 89 -15.78 -5.59 -0.06
N LEU A 90 -16.47 -6.30 0.84
CA LEU A 90 -16.93 -7.69 0.62
C LEU A 90 -18.35 -7.75 0.04
N GLN A 91 -19.22 -6.83 0.45
CA GLN A 91 -20.65 -6.91 0.11
C GLN A 91 -20.90 -6.42 -1.33
N TYR A 92 -21.69 -7.17 -2.11
CA TYR A 92 -22.19 -6.65 -3.37
C TYR A 92 -23.14 -5.45 -3.14
N PRO A 93 -23.10 -4.41 -3.99
CA PRO A 93 -24.06 -3.30 -3.96
C PRO A 93 -25.44 -3.67 -4.55
N PHE A 94 -25.69 -4.96 -4.80
CA PHE A 94 -26.93 -5.53 -5.33
C PHE A 94 -27.19 -6.93 -4.72
N PRO A 95 -28.43 -7.46 -4.81
CA PRO A 95 -28.75 -8.78 -4.28
C PRO A 95 -27.92 -9.90 -4.92
N ILE A 96 -27.47 -10.87 -4.11
CA ILE A 96 -26.76 -12.06 -4.60
C ILE A 96 -27.77 -13.06 -5.20
N ASP A 97 -28.02 -12.95 -6.50
CA ASP A 97 -28.94 -13.81 -7.27
C ASP A 97 -28.39 -14.10 -8.69
N PRO A 98 -27.22 -14.77 -8.81
CA PRO A 98 -26.55 -14.92 -10.10
C PRO A 98 -27.35 -15.79 -11.10
N PRO A 99 -27.43 -15.39 -12.39
CA PRO A 99 -26.68 -14.31 -13.03
C PRO A 99 -27.44 -12.97 -13.13
N HIS A 100 -28.52 -12.79 -12.39
CA HIS A 100 -29.44 -11.66 -12.54
C HIS A 100 -28.88 -10.36 -11.96
N VAL A 101 -29.21 -9.23 -12.59
CA VAL A 101 -28.81 -7.88 -12.17
C VAL A 101 -30.00 -6.98 -11.83
N PRO A 102 -29.80 -5.88 -11.09
CA PRO A 102 -30.88 -4.94 -10.78
C PRO A 102 -31.51 -4.29 -12.02
N ASP A 103 -32.81 -3.98 -11.94
CA ASP A 103 -33.49 -3.17 -12.96
C ASP A 103 -32.85 -1.76 -13.07
N ALA A 104 -32.54 -1.16 -11.92
CA ALA A 104 -31.79 0.09 -11.83
C ALA A 104 -30.32 -0.16 -12.19
N ASN A 105 -30.02 -0.09 -13.48
CA ASN A 105 -28.73 -0.39 -14.05
C ASN A 105 -28.26 0.77 -14.94
N PRO A 106 -27.47 1.71 -14.38
CA PRO A 106 -26.92 2.83 -15.13
C PRO A 106 -26.23 2.34 -16.41
N THR A 107 -26.74 2.82 -17.54
CA THR A 107 -26.35 2.36 -18.87
C THR A 107 -25.86 3.56 -19.68
N GLY A 108 -24.55 3.62 -19.91
CA GLY A 108 -23.88 4.67 -20.66
C GLY A 108 -23.82 4.35 -22.15
N GLU A 109 -24.39 5.22 -22.97
CA GLU A 109 -24.26 5.14 -24.43
C GLU A 109 -23.25 6.17 -24.93
N HIS A 110 -22.22 5.69 -25.62
CA HIS A 110 -21.11 6.47 -26.14
C HIS A 110 -21.14 6.42 -27.67
N ARG A 111 -20.91 7.56 -28.33
CA ARG A 111 -20.87 7.67 -29.79
C ARG A 111 -19.72 8.57 -30.24
N ARG A 112 -18.94 8.08 -31.20
CA ARG A 112 -17.80 8.79 -31.80
C ARG A 112 -17.86 8.72 -33.32
N THR A 113 -17.82 9.87 -33.96
CA THR A 113 -17.52 9.98 -35.39
C THR A 113 -16.01 10.06 -35.58
N PHE A 114 -15.49 9.40 -36.61
CA PHE A 114 -14.06 9.44 -36.95
C PHE A 114 -13.87 9.25 -38.45
N GLU A 115 -12.81 9.83 -39.01
CA GLU A 115 -12.41 9.54 -40.39
C GLU A 115 -11.45 8.35 -40.41
N LEU A 116 -11.69 7.38 -41.29
CA LEU A 116 -10.76 6.26 -41.48
C LEU A 116 -9.44 6.81 -42.06
N PRO A 117 -8.30 6.69 -41.35
CA PRO A 117 -7.07 7.32 -41.80
C PRO A 117 -6.57 6.75 -43.12
N ALA A 118 -5.97 7.60 -43.97
CA ALA A 118 -5.42 7.16 -45.26
C ALA A 118 -4.32 6.09 -45.11
N SER A 119 -3.65 6.02 -43.94
CA SER A 119 -2.68 4.96 -43.63
C SER A 119 -3.29 3.55 -43.53
N PHE A 120 -4.63 3.44 -43.50
CA PHE A 120 -5.35 2.17 -43.43
C PHE A 120 -5.79 1.69 -44.82
N ALA A 121 -5.49 2.43 -45.90
CA ALA A 121 -5.99 2.14 -47.25
C ALA A 121 -5.55 0.76 -47.78
N ASP A 122 -4.37 0.28 -47.38
CA ASP A 122 -3.80 -1.00 -47.78
C ASP A 122 -3.93 -2.09 -46.69
N ALA A 123 -4.73 -1.84 -45.64
CA ALA A 123 -4.98 -2.81 -44.58
C ALA A 123 -5.83 -3.98 -45.09
N GLU A 124 -5.43 -5.21 -44.79
CA GLU A 124 -6.23 -6.42 -45.07
C GLU A 124 -7.32 -6.61 -44.02
N ARG A 125 -7.02 -6.29 -42.76
CA ARG A 125 -8.00 -6.23 -41.67
C ARG A 125 -7.86 -4.94 -40.88
N VAL A 126 -8.93 -4.48 -40.26
CA VAL A 126 -8.92 -3.40 -39.27
C VAL A 126 -9.55 -3.90 -37.99
N LEU A 127 -8.78 -3.84 -36.90
CA LEU A 127 -9.23 -4.31 -35.59
C LEU A 127 -9.61 -3.12 -34.71
N LEU A 128 -10.77 -3.21 -34.05
CA LEU A 128 -11.12 -2.34 -32.93
C LEU A 128 -10.58 -2.97 -31.64
N ARG A 129 -9.74 -2.24 -30.92
CA ARG A 129 -9.15 -2.65 -29.64
C ARG A 129 -9.63 -1.74 -28.51
N THR A 130 -9.94 -2.34 -27.36
CA THR A 130 -10.09 -1.64 -26.08
C THR A 130 -9.30 -2.38 -25.01
N ASP A 131 -8.63 -1.64 -24.13
CA ASP A 131 -7.85 -2.21 -23.01
C ASP A 131 -8.61 -2.28 -21.68
N GLY A 132 -9.83 -1.75 -21.61
CA GLY A 132 -10.68 -1.82 -20.42
C GLY A 132 -11.97 -1.00 -20.51
N ILE A 133 -13.10 -1.67 -20.22
CA ILE A 133 -14.44 -1.09 -20.14
C ILE A 133 -15.18 -1.79 -19.00
N GLU A 134 -15.72 -1.04 -18.05
CA GLU A 134 -16.45 -1.57 -16.90
C GLU A 134 -17.97 -1.32 -17.04
N GLY A 135 -18.87 -2.31 -17.04
CA GLY A 135 -18.70 -3.77 -16.88
C GLY A 135 -18.93 -4.60 -18.15
N LEU A 136 -20.13 -4.52 -18.75
CA LEU A 136 -20.46 -5.18 -20.03
C LEU A 136 -20.55 -4.15 -21.15
N ALA A 137 -19.88 -4.40 -22.28
CA ALA A 137 -19.86 -3.50 -23.42
C ALA A 137 -20.38 -4.17 -24.70
N THR A 138 -21.21 -3.46 -25.46
CA THR A 138 -21.66 -3.85 -26.82
C THR A 138 -21.24 -2.79 -27.83
N PHE A 139 -20.75 -3.22 -29.00
CA PHE A 139 -20.13 -2.36 -30.01
C PHE A 139 -20.94 -2.35 -31.30
N TRP A 140 -21.10 -1.16 -31.89
CA TRP A 140 -21.68 -0.97 -33.22
C TRP A 140 -20.77 -0.08 -34.08
N VAL A 141 -20.59 -0.46 -35.33
CA VAL A 141 -19.90 0.36 -36.34
C VAL A 141 -20.88 0.62 -37.48
N ASN A 142 -21.12 1.90 -37.78
CA ASN A 142 -22.05 2.34 -38.84
C ASN A 142 -23.45 1.69 -38.73
N GLY A 143 -23.94 1.54 -37.51
CA GLY A 143 -25.26 0.96 -37.21
C GLY A 143 -25.32 -0.56 -37.17
N VAL A 144 -24.23 -1.26 -37.51
CA VAL A 144 -24.13 -2.72 -37.49
C VAL A 144 -23.41 -3.18 -36.23
N GLU A 145 -23.98 -4.16 -35.52
CA GLU A 145 -23.37 -4.73 -34.31
C GLU A 145 -22.09 -5.49 -34.66
N ALA A 146 -20.98 -5.10 -34.03
CA ALA A 146 -19.68 -5.76 -34.19
C ALA A 146 -19.48 -6.90 -33.17
N GLY A 147 -20.09 -6.77 -31.98
CA GLY A 147 -20.01 -7.77 -30.92
C GLY A 147 -20.20 -7.19 -29.52
N TRP A 148 -19.96 -8.01 -28.49
CA TRP A 148 -20.01 -7.61 -27.09
C TRP A 148 -18.97 -8.35 -26.25
N THR A 149 -18.61 -7.80 -25.10
CA THR A 149 -17.54 -8.34 -24.22
C THR A 149 -17.82 -8.04 -22.75
N THR A 150 -17.21 -8.87 -21.88
CA THR A 150 -17.10 -8.67 -20.42
C THR A 150 -15.62 -8.81 -20.00
N GLY A 151 -15.33 -8.69 -18.70
CA GLY A 151 -13.96 -8.73 -18.17
C GLY A 151 -13.35 -7.34 -18.20
N SER A 152 -13.68 -6.55 -17.18
CA SER A 152 -13.60 -5.10 -17.24
C SER A 152 -12.18 -4.57 -17.45
N ARG A 153 -11.18 -5.26 -16.91
CA ARG A 153 -9.77 -4.85 -16.96
C ARG A 153 -8.96 -5.60 -18.03
N LEU A 154 -9.64 -6.30 -18.94
CA LEU A 154 -9.02 -7.20 -19.91
C LEU A 154 -9.18 -6.68 -21.35
N THR A 155 -8.11 -6.74 -22.14
CA THR A 155 -8.12 -6.31 -23.55
C THR A 155 -9.14 -7.10 -24.37
N THR A 156 -9.84 -6.41 -25.28
CA THR A 156 -10.75 -7.00 -26.28
C THR A 156 -10.37 -6.49 -27.67
N GLU A 157 -10.36 -7.38 -28.66
CA GLU A 157 -10.21 -7.03 -30.08
C GLU A 157 -11.37 -7.60 -30.91
N LEU A 158 -11.88 -6.81 -31.84
CA LEU A 158 -12.94 -7.17 -32.80
C LEU A 158 -12.47 -6.86 -34.22
N ASP A 159 -12.70 -7.78 -35.17
CA ASP A 159 -12.52 -7.47 -36.59
C ASP A 159 -13.70 -6.63 -37.09
N VAL A 160 -13.43 -5.39 -37.49
CA VAL A 160 -14.44 -4.43 -37.97
C VAL A 160 -14.27 -4.10 -39.45
N THR A 161 -13.43 -4.85 -40.17
CA THR A 161 -13.05 -4.58 -41.56
C THR A 161 -14.26 -4.37 -42.47
N GLU A 162 -15.19 -5.33 -42.44
CA GLU A 162 -16.39 -5.33 -43.30
C GLU A 162 -17.45 -4.30 -42.86
N LEU A 163 -17.26 -3.64 -41.71
CA LEU A 163 -18.20 -2.66 -41.17
C LEU A 163 -17.78 -1.21 -41.46
N LEU A 164 -16.51 -1.00 -41.80
CA LEU A 164 -15.95 0.31 -42.09
C LEU A 164 -16.24 0.76 -43.53
N VAL A 165 -16.36 2.07 -43.72
CA VAL A 165 -16.48 2.70 -45.04
C VAL A 165 -15.36 3.73 -45.25
N PRO A 166 -14.95 4.02 -46.49
CA PRO A 166 -14.04 5.12 -46.75
C PRO A 166 -14.62 6.47 -46.27
N GLY A 167 -13.79 7.28 -45.61
CA GLY A 167 -14.20 8.58 -45.07
C GLY A 167 -14.73 8.46 -43.64
N GLU A 168 -15.84 9.15 -43.36
CA GLU A 168 -16.43 9.22 -42.02
C GLU A 168 -17.13 7.91 -41.62
N ASN A 169 -16.88 7.47 -40.39
CA ASN A 169 -17.47 6.31 -39.74
C ASN A 169 -18.03 6.70 -38.38
N VAL A 170 -18.96 5.92 -37.86
CA VAL A 170 -19.56 6.09 -36.54
C VAL A 170 -19.35 4.83 -35.70
N LEU A 171 -18.67 4.98 -34.58
CA LEU A 171 -18.58 3.97 -33.52
C LEU A 171 -19.58 4.30 -32.42
N GLY A 172 -20.36 3.31 -32.02
CA GLY A 172 -21.24 3.38 -30.85
C GLY A 172 -20.89 2.26 -29.87
N ILE A 173 -20.82 2.59 -28.59
CA ILE A 173 -20.56 1.62 -27.51
C ILE A 173 -21.61 1.84 -26.43
N ARG A 174 -22.35 0.78 -26.10
CA ARG A 174 -23.21 0.75 -24.91
C ARG A 174 -22.48 0.02 -23.80
N VAL A 175 -22.43 0.64 -22.63
CA VAL A 175 -21.80 0.10 -21.43
C VAL A 175 -22.84 0.01 -20.32
N HIS A 176 -22.96 -1.16 -19.72
CA HIS A 176 -23.80 -1.38 -18.54
C HIS A 176 -22.91 -1.46 -17.30
N GLN A 177 -23.32 -0.77 -16.22
CA GLN A 177 -22.61 -0.83 -14.95
C GLN A 177 -22.70 -2.24 -14.35
N TRP A 178 -23.91 -2.79 -14.25
CA TRP A 178 -24.16 -4.12 -13.73
C TRP A 178 -24.36 -5.13 -14.86
N SER A 179 -23.73 -6.30 -14.75
CA SER A 179 -23.99 -7.46 -15.60
C SER A 179 -23.70 -8.75 -14.81
N ALA A 180 -23.95 -9.91 -15.40
CA ALA A 180 -23.50 -11.18 -14.87
C ALA A 180 -22.00 -11.16 -14.51
N ALA A 181 -21.17 -10.45 -15.29
CA ALA A 181 -19.75 -10.32 -15.00
C ALA A 181 -19.43 -9.55 -13.71
N SER A 182 -20.34 -8.74 -13.18
CA SER A 182 -20.15 -8.02 -11.91
C SER A 182 -20.03 -9.00 -10.73
N TYR A 183 -20.64 -10.18 -10.80
CA TYR A 183 -20.43 -11.26 -9.82
C TYR A 183 -19.01 -11.85 -9.84
N LEU A 184 -18.17 -11.49 -10.82
CA LEU A 184 -16.78 -11.95 -10.94
C LEU A 184 -15.79 -10.81 -10.66
N GLU A 185 -16.27 -9.64 -10.25
CA GLU A 185 -15.50 -8.40 -10.17
C GLU A 185 -15.79 -7.65 -8.87
N ASP A 186 -15.88 -8.40 -7.78
CA ASP A 186 -16.18 -7.93 -6.43
C ASP A 186 -14.92 -7.57 -5.63
N GLN A 187 -13.99 -6.85 -6.28
CA GLN A 187 -12.78 -6.36 -5.63
C GLN A 187 -13.11 -5.33 -4.55
N ASP A 188 -12.33 -5.31 -3.47
CA ASP A 188 -12.32 -4.22 -2.47
C ASP A 188 -11.83 -2.90 -3.09
N GLN A 189 -12.74 -2.15 -3.72
CA GLN A 189 -12.47 -0.90 -4.41
C GLN A 189 -13.78 -0.16 -4.77
N TRP A 190 -13.65 1.03 -5.37
CA TRP A 190 -14.79 1.73 -5.97
C TRP A 190 -15.37 1.00 -7.19
N TRP A 191 -16.69 0.90 -7.27
CA TRP A 191 -17.44 0.62 -8.50
C TRP A 191 -17.47 1.87 -9.37
N LEU A 192 -16.78 1.84 -10.52
CA LEU A 192 -16.60 2.98 -11.41
C LEU A 192 -16.82 2.54 -12.86
N PRO A 193 -18.06 2.56 -13.35
CA PRO A 193 -18.34 2.15 -14.71
C PRO A 193 -17.86 3.18 -15.74
N GLY A 194 -17.52 2.71 -16.95
CA GLY A 194 -17.04 3.57 -18.03
C GLY A 194 -16.06 2.89 -18.98
N ILE A 195 -15.74 3.60 -20.07
CA ILE A 195 -14.64 3.25 -20.98
C ILE A 195 -13.39 3.89 -20.39
N PHE A 196 -12.70 3.21 -19.48
CA PHE A 196 -11.66 3.81 -18.63
C PHE A 196 -10.22 3.60 -19.13
N ARG A 197 -10.06 2.89 -20.26
CA ARG A 197 -8.78 2.72 -20.97
C ARG A 197 -8.94 3.00 -22.46
N PRO A 198 -7.83 3.16 -23.21
CA PRO A 198 -7.87 3.60 -24.61
C PRO A 198 -8.74 2.74 -25.53
N VAL A 199 -9.31 3.41 -26.54
CA VAL A 199 -9.99 2.77 -27.68
C VAL A 199 -9.20 3.06 -28.95
N GLU A 200 -8.81 2.04 -29.68
CA GLU A 200 -7.91 2.16 -30.84
C GLU A 200 -8.40 1.36 -32.05
N LEU A 201 -8.11 1.85 -33.25
CA LEU A 201 -8.13 1.06 -34.47
C LEU A 201 -6.71 0.64 -34.85
N LEU A 202 -6.54 -0.62 -35.22
CA LEU A 202 -5.27 -1.18 -35.66
C LEU A 202 -5.41 -1.72 -37.09
N ALA A 203 -4.66 -1.14 -38.02
CA ALA A 203 -4.54 -1.65 -39.39
C ALA A 203 -3.67 -2.91 -39.40
N ARG A 204 -4.18 -4.01 -39.94
CA ARG A 204 -3.44 -5.26 -40.11
C ARG A 204 -3.06 -5.41 -41.58
N PRO A 205 -1.77 -5.27 -41.93
CA PRO A 205 -1.32 -5.38 -43.30
C PRO A 205 -1.40 -6.83 -43.80
N ALA A 206 -1.36 -7.01 -45.12
CA ALA A 206 -1.18 -8.34 -45.69
C ALA A 206 0.13 -8.95 -45.21
N GLY A 207 0.06 -10.16 -44.67
CA GLY A 207 1.20 -10.85 -44.09
C GLY A 207 1.65 -10.30 -42.73
N ALA A 208 0.72 -9.83 -41.91
CA ALA A 208 0.93 -9.38 -40.54
C ALA A 208 1.42 -10.49 -39.57
N LEU A 209 1.87 -10.06 -38.40
CA LEU A 209 2.18 -10.89 -37.22
C LEU A 209 0.98 -10.90 -36.29
N ASP A 210 0.14 -11.92 -36.37
CA ASP A 210 -1.03 -12.03 -35.51
C ASP A 210 -0.63 -12.22 -34.04
N ASP A 211 0.42 -12.99 -33.75
CA ASP A 211 0.93 -13.15 -32.40
C ASP A 211 2.44 -13.41 -32.35
N VAL A 212 3.11 -12.90 -31.32
CA VAL A 212 4.53 -13.16 -31.05
C VAL A 212 4.72 -13.55 -29.59
N ARG A 213 5.30 -14.72 -29.34
CA ARG A 213 5.59 -15.23 -27.99
C ARG A 213 7.08 -15.40 -27.82
N VAL A 214 7.63 -14.83 -26.76
CA VAL A 214 9.05 -14.91 -26.44
C VAL A 214 9.24 -15.61 -25.10
N ARG A 215 10.12 -16.61 -25.10
CA ARG A 215 10.70 -17.19 -23.89
C ARG A 215 12.21 -17.02 -23.94
N ALA A 216 12.76 -16.36 -22.93
CA ALA A 216 14.18 -16.05 -22.82
C ALA A 216 14.74 -16.64 -21.53
N ASP A 217 15.17 -17.89 -21.62
CA ASP A 217 15.74 -18.61 -20.48
C ASP A 217 17.24 -18.28 -20.35
N ARG A 218 17.72 -18.25 -19.11
CA ARG A 218 19.15 -18.17 -18.78
C ARG A 218 19.55 -19.40 -17.97
N ASP A 219 20.67 -20.02 -18.31
CA ASP A 219 21.27 -21.06 -17.49
C ASP A 219 22.13 -20.40 -16.40
N PRO A 220 21.78 -20.57 -15.10
CA PRO A 220 22.55 -19.97 -14.03
C PRO A 220 23.94 -20.60 -13.83
N ALA A 221 24.20 -21.80 -14.37
CA ALA A 221 25.48 -22.50 -14.19
C ALA A 221 26.61 -21.91 -15.04
N ASP A 222 26.31 -21.49 -16.27
CA ASP A 222 27.31 -20.96 -17.22
C ASP A 222 26.95 -19.59 -17.82
N GLY A 223 25.74 -19.08 -17.57
CA GLY A 223 25.26 -17.79 -18.07
C GLY A 223 24.79 -17.80 -19.51
N SER A 224 24.69 -18.97 -20.15
CA SER A 224 24.18 -19.10 -21.51
C SER A 224 22.69 -18.75 -21.58
N GLY A 225 22.28 -18.18 -22.71
CA GLY A 225 20.90 -17.80 -23.00
C GLY A 225 20.25 -18.75 -24.02
N ARG A 226 18.95 -18.96 -23.89
CA ARG A 226 18.12 -19.61 -24.91
C ARG A 226 16.90 -18.74 -25.21
N LEU A 227 16.82 -18.30 -26.46
CA LEU A 227 15.70 -17.52 -26.97
C LEU A 227 14.79 -18.40 -27.83
N ASP A 228 13.56 -18.62 -27.37
CA ASP A 228 12.50 -19.33 -28.09
C ASP A 228 11.44 -18.31 -28.52
N VAL A 229 11.25 -18.15 -29.83
CA VAL A 229 10.29 -17.21 -30.40
C VAL A 229 9.26 -18.01 -31.19
N GLN A 230 8.02 -17.97 -30.75
CA GLN A 230 6.89 -18.54 -31.47
C GLN A 230 6.14 -17.41 -32.17
N VAL A 231 5.80 -17.63 -33.43
CA VAL A 231 5.17 -16.62 -34.27
C VAL A 231 3.93 -17.20 -34.92
N ASP A 232 2.82 -16.50 -34.77
CA ASP A 232 1.62 -16.68 -35.58
C ASP A 232 1.55 -15.52 -36.57
N GLY A 233 1.68 -15.81 -37.87
CA GLY A 233 1.80 -14.78 -38.90
C GLY A 233 2.42 -15.29 -40.19
N ALA A 234 2.69 -14.37 -41.12
CA ALA A 234 3.25 -14.72 -42.43
C ALA A 234 4.78 -14.86 -42.41
N PHE A 235 5.26 -15.81 -43.22
CA PHE A 235 6.68 -16.08 -43.43
C PHE A 235 7.15 -15.53 -44.80
N PRO A 236 8.44 -15.19 -44.97
CA PRO A 236 9.55 -15.40 -44.04
C PRO A 236 9.52 -14.46 -42.83
N VAL A 237 9.93 -14.98 -41.66
CA VAL A 237 10.06 -14.21 -40.41
C VAL A 237 11.54 -13.98 -40.11
N VAL A 238 11.88 -12.75 -39.73
CA VAL A 238 13.23 -12.34 -39.34
C VAL A 238 13.25 -11.91 -37.88
N VAL A 239 14.06 -12.58 -37.06
CA VAL A 239 14.31 -12.21 -35.66
C VAL A 239 15.67 -11.56 -35.53
N ARG A 240 15.71 -10.36 -34.94
CA ARG A 240 16.96 -9.64 -34.67
C ARG A 240 17.06 -9.24 -33.21
N VAL A 241 18.23 -9.48 -32.62
CA VAL A 241 18.66 -8.89 -31.35
C VAL A 241 20.05 -8.29 -31.59
N PRO A 242 20.15 -7.02 -32.02
CA PRO A 242 21.38 -6.45 -32.55
C PRO A 242 22.56 -6.54 -31.59
N GLU A 243 22.34 -6.26 -30.30
CA GLU A 243 23.41 -6.28 -29.29
C GLU A 243 23.98 -7.68 -29.06
N LEU A 244 23.16 -8.72 -29.20
CA LEU A 244 23.59 -10.12 -29.09
C LEU A 244 24.06 -10.70 -30.44
N GLY A 245 24.08 -9.88 -31.50
CA GLY A 245 24.45 -10.32 -32.85
C GLY A 245 23.48 -11.33 -33.47
N ILE A 246 22.25 -11.43 -32.94
CA ILE A 246 21.24 -12.39 -33.43
C ILE A 246 20.59 -11.83 -34.68
N HIS A 247 20.60 -12.64 -35.74
CA HIS A 247 19.88 -12.41 -36.98
C HIS A 247 19.47 -13.77 -37.55
N ALA A 248 18.28 -14.23 -37.16
CA ALA A 248 17.70 -15.48 -37.64
C ALA A 248 16.64 -15.18 -38.71
N THR A 249 16.58 -16.02 -39.74
CA THR A 249 15.55 -15.96 -40.78
C THR A 249 14.93 -17.33 -40.91
N TRP A 250 13.60 -17.38 -40.78
CA TRP A 250 12.80 -18.59 -40.93
C TRP A 250 11.93 -18.41 -42.16
N GLU A 251 12.06 -19.31 -43.13
CA GLU A 251 11.32 -19.24 -44.40
C GLU A 251 9.90 -19.82 -44.24
N THR A 252 9.72 -20.71 -43.27
CA THR A 252 8.47 -21.38 -42.95
C THR A 252 8.34 -21.61 -41.45
N ALA A 253 7.12 -21.90 -40.98
CA ALA A 253 6.87 -22.28 -39.59
C ALA A 253 7.69 -23.49 -39.12
N ALA A 254 8.10 -24.37 -40.03
CA ALA A 254 8.94 -25.54 -39.70
C ALA A 254 10.41 -25.18 -39.44
N ASP A 255 10.86 -23.99 -39.86
CA ASP A 255 12.24 -23.52 -39.65
C ASP A 255 12.42 -22.86 -38.28
N VAL A 256 11.33 -22.51 -37.60
CA VAL A 256 11.34 -21.89 -36.27
C VAL A 256 12.03 -22.82 -35.28
N ALA A 257 13.13 -22.34 -34.70
CA ALA A 257 13.93 -23.09 -33.75
C ALA A 257 14.51 -22.17 -32.67
N PRO A 258 14.74 -22.67 -31.45
CA PRO A 258 15.38 -21.89 -30.40
C PRO A 258 16.79 -21.43 -30.80
N VAL A 259 17.11 -20.19 -30.46
CA VAL A 259 18.44 -19.59 -30.65
C VAL A 259 19.24 -19.72 -29.36
N ALA A 260 20.34 -20.46 -29.41
CA ALA A 260 21.29 -20.57 -28.30
C ALA A 260 22.29 -19.41 -28.34
N ILE A 261 22.56 -18.82 -27.18
CA ILE A 261 23.39 -17.63 -27.02
C ILE A 261 24.49 -17.96 -25.98
N PRO A 262 25.79 -17.84 -26.31
CA PRO A 262 26.85 -18.29 -25.43
C PRO A 262 26.87 -17.65 -24.04
N ALA A 263 26.49 -16.37 -23.95
CA ALA A 263 26.41 -15.64 -22.70
C ALA A 263 25.39 -14.50 -22.80
N VAL A 264 24.62 -14.29 -21.75
CA VAL A 264 23.69 -13.17 -21.59
C VAL A 264 23.72 -12.65 -20.15
N ASP A 265 23.51 -11.35 -19.99
CA ASP A 265 23.29 -10.75 -18.68
C ASP A 265 21.87 -11.10 -18.20
N ALA A 266 21.76 -11.45 -16.92
CA ALA A 266 20.48 -11.79 -16.30
C ALA A 266 19.60 -10.54 -16.16
N TRP A 267 18.30 -10.70 -16.41
CA TRP A 267 17.30 -9.74 -15.93
C TRP A 267 16.93 -10.06 -14.49
N SER A 268 16.98 -9.06 -13.61
CA SER A 268 16.45 -9.13 -12.26
C SER A 268 15.85 -7.80 -11.82
N ALA A 269 15.07 -7.79 -10.73
CA ALA A 269 14.57 -6.53 -10.16
C ALA A 269 15.70 -5.58 -9.71
N GLU A 270 16.93 -6.05 -9.52
CA GLU A 270 18.07 -5.22 -9.11
C GLU A 270 18.92 -4.77 -10.30
N ARG A 271 19.00 -5.59 -11.34
CA ARG A 271 19.68 -5.28 -12.61
C ARG A 271 18.73 -5.64 -13.76
N PRO A 272 17.80 -4.74 -14.13
CA PRO A 272 16.76 -5.01 -15.12
C PRO A 272 17.30 -4.95 -16.56
N ARG A 273 18.18 -5.89 -16.91
CA ARG A 273 18.81 -5.95 -18.23
C ARG A 273 17.79 -6.31 -19.31
N LEU A 274 17.53 -5.38 -20.24
CA LEU A 274 16.63 -5.58 -21.38
C LEU A 274 17.35 -5.44 -22.73
N TYR A 275 17.26 -6.45 -23.59
CA TYR A 275 17.80 -6.44 -24.95
C TYR A 275 16.71 -6.07 -25.95
N ASP A 276 16.94 -5.03 -26.76
CA ASP A 276 16.01 -4.66 -27.83
C ASP A 276 16.00 -5.73 -28.92
N ALA A 277 14.80 -6.17 -29.28
CA ALA A 277 14.57 -7.21 -30.26
C ALA A 277 13.48 -6.80 -31.25
N THR A 278 13.59 -7.29 -32.48
CA THR A 278 12.54 -7.17 -33.49
C THR A 278 12.21 -8.54 -34.07
N VAL A 279 10.92 -8.75 -34.34
CA VAL A 279 10.39 -9.89 -35.09
C VAL A 279 9.64 -9.30 -36.27
N SER A 280 10.08 -9.59 -37.49
CA SER A 280 9.54 -8.98 -38.71
C SER A 280 9.00 -10.04 -39.65
N SER A 281 7.78 -9.85 -40.12
CA SER A 281 7.17 -10.54 -41.27
C SER A 281 7.30 -9.64 -42.52
N PRO A 282 6.82 -10.06 -43.71
CA PRO A 282 6.78 -9.17 -44.87
C PRO A 282 5.89 -7.93 -44.68
N GLY A 283 4.86 -8.00 -43.81
CA GLY A 283 3.88 -6.93 -43.63
C GLY A 283 4.06 -6.09 -42.35
N GLU A 284 4.69 -6.63 -41.31
CA GLU A 284 4.71 -6.04 -39.97
C GLU A 284 6.00 -6.37 -39.21
N THR A 285 6.50 -5.40 -38.45
CA THR A 285 7.59 -5.55 -37.48
C THR A 285 7.09 -5.30 -36.05
N ALA A 286 7.16 -6.34 -35.23
CA ALA A 286 7.00 -6.27 -33.78
C ALA A 286 8.34 -5.89 -33.11
N SER A 287 8.29 -4.95 -32.17
CA SER A 287 9.40 -4.53 -31.31
C SER A 287 9.16 -5.02 -29.87
N LEU A 288 10.18 -5.66 -29.30
CA LEU A 288 10.13 -6.33 -28.01
C LEU A 288 11.38 -5.99 -27.20
N ARG A 289 11.28 -6.10 -25.87
CA ARG A 289 12.42 -5.98 -24.96
C ARG A 289 12.57 -7.27 -24.19
N ILE A 290 13.70 -7.92 -24.35
CA ILE A 290 13.92 -9.28 -23.85
C ILE A 290 14.77 -9.22 -22.59
N GLY A 291 14.24 -9.71 -21.47
CA GLY A 291 15.00 -9.99 -20.26
C GLY A 291 15.25 -11.49 -20.09
N PHE A 292 16.51 -11.91 -20.03
CA PHE A 292 16.87 -13.33 -19.87
C PHE A 292 16.82 -13.73 -18.39
N ARG A 293 15.92 -14.64 -18.04
CA ARG A 293 15.75 -15.15 -16.67
C ARG A 293 14.95 -16.45 -16.63
N THR A 294 15.30 -17.34 -15.70
CA THR A 294 14.62 -18.62 -15.51
C THR A 294 13.98 -18.69 -14.13
N VAL A 295 12.66 -18.85 -14.08
CA VAL A 295 11.90 -19.09 -12.83
C VAL A 295 11.76 -20.59 -12.62
N ARG A 296 11.98 -21.06 -11.40
CA ARG A 296 11.82 -22.47 -11.03
C ARG A 296 11.41 -22.61 -9.57
N ILE A 297 10.58 -23.60 -9.26
CA ILE A 297 10.42 -24.09 -7.89
C ILE A 297 11.27 -25.35 -7.73
N ASP A 298 12.06 -25.39 -6.65
CA ASP A 298 12.82 -26.56 -6.23
C ASP A 298 12.51 -26.87 -4.77
N GLY A 299 11.68 -27.90 -4.54
CA GLY A 299 11.11 -28.17 -3.23
C GLY A 299 10.26 -26.98 -2.75
N ASP A 300 10.65 -26.39 -1.63
CA ASP A 300 9.99 -25.25 -1.02
C ASP A 300 10.63 -23.89 -1.34
N ALA A 301 11.54 -23.86 -2.32
CA ALA A 301 12.21 -22.64 -2.75
C ALA A 301 11.72 -22.20 -4.14
N LEU A 302 11.11 -21.02 -4.23
CA LEU A 302 10.95 -20.28 -5.48
C LEU A 302 12.28 -19.57 -5.84
N LEU A 303 12.82 -19.92 -7.00
CA LEU A 303 14.11 -19.49 -7.51
C LEU A 303 13.96 -18.68 -8.79
N VAL A 304 14.78 -17.64 -8.93
CA VAL A 304 15.09 -16.99 -10.22
C VAL A 304 16.58 -17.11 -10.44
N ASP A 305 16.98 -17.65 -11.59
CA ASP A 305 18.39 -17.90 -11.94
C ASP A 305 19.15 -18.64 -10.83
N GLY A 306 18.51 -19.67 -10.28
CA GLY A 306 19.09 -20.55 -9.26
C GLY A 306 19.19 -19.94 -7.86
N ARG A 307 18.71 -18.71 -7.63
CA ARG A 307 18.75 -18.02 -6.33
C ARG A 307 17.34 -17.79 -5.80
N ARG A 308 17.17 -18.02 -4.48
CA ARG A 308 15.90 -17.82 -3.76
C ARG A 308 15.41 -16.39 -3.91
N LEU A 309 14.16 -16.26 -4.34
CA LEU A 309 13.47 -14.99 -4.43
C LEU A 309 12.91 -14.57 -3.07
N THR A 310 13.02 -13.30 -2.69
CA THR A 310 12.32 -12.76 -1.51
C THR A 310 11.57 -11.51 -1.94
N PHE A 311 10.25 -11.57 -1.85
CA PHE A 311 9.34 -10.48 -2.13
C PHE A 311 9.33 -9.51 -0.95
N ARG A 312 9.67 -8.27 -1.23
CA ARG A 312 9.44 -7.11 -0.37
C ARG A 312 8.55 -6.19 -1.16
N GLY A 313 7.29 -6.61 -1.26
CA GLY A 313 6.35 -6.10 -2.24
C GLY A 313 5.23 -5.26 -1.63
N VAL A 314 4.39 -4.72 -2.50
CA VAL A 314 3.14 -4.06 -2.18
C VAL A 314 2.04 -4.51 -3.14
N ASN A 315 0.80 -4.57 -2.66
CA ASN A 315 -0.39 -4.63 -3.50
C ASN A 315 -0.62 -3.24 -4.12
N ARG A 316 -1.03 -3.20 -5.39
CA ARG A 316 -1.19 -1.94 -6.13
C ARG A 316 -2.39 -1.98 -7.05
N HIS A 317 -3.41 -1.20 -6.71
CA HIS A 317 -4.49 -0.82 -7.61
C HIS A 317 -4.10 0.35 -8.52
N GLU A 318 -4.85 0.54 -9.62
CA GLU A 318 -4.84 1.80 -10.38
C GLU A 318 -5.85 2.74 -9.74
N SER A 319 -5.37 3.79 -9.08
CA SER A 319 -6.25 4.74 -8.39
C SER A 319 -5.71 6.16 -8.45
N HIS A 320 -6.60 7.10 -8.76
CA HIS A 320 -6.33 8.52 -8.79
C HIS A 320 -7.54 9.29 -8.26
N PRO A 321 -7.37 10.28 -7.35
CA PRO A 321 -8.49 10.96 -6.69
C PRO A 321 -9.51 11.60 -7.64
N GLU A 322 -9.08 12.11 -8.79
CA GLU A 322 -9.95 12.77 -9.77
C GLU A 322 -10.32 11.88 -10.97
N ARG A 323 -9.60 10.79 -11.19
CA ARG A 323 -9.68 10.02 -12.45
C ARG A 323 -10.03 8.55 -12.25
N GLY A 324 -10.14 8.07 -11.02
CA GLY A 324 -10.39 6.66 -10.74
C GLY A 324 -9.27 5.78 -11.27
N ARG A 325 -9.62 4.79 -12.12
CA ARG A 325 -8.68 3.82 -12.71
C ARG A 325 -8.06 4.26 -14.04
N VAL A 326 -8.32 5.48 -14.53
CA VAL A 326 -7.73 5.94 -15.79
C VAL A 326 -6.22 6.08 -15.66
N PHE A 327 -5.48 5.36 -16.51
CA PHE A 327 -4.03 5.28 -16.48
C PHE A 327 -3.34 6.58 -16.93
N ASP A 328 -2.33 7.01 -16.19
CA ASP A 328 -1.34 8.01 -16.60
C ASP A 328 0.07 7.43 -16.48
N GLU A 329 0.86 7.51 -17.56
CA GLU A 329 2.20 6.91 -17.59
C GLU A 329 3.18 7.62 -16.64
N ALA A 330 3.09 8.94 -16.50
CA ALA A 330 4.04 9.70 -15.71
C ALA A 330 3.83 9.43 -14.21
N GLU A 331 2.59 9.40 -13.75
CA GLU A 331 2.23 9.04 -12.38
C GLU A 331 2.54 7.57 -12.08
N ALA A 332 2.20 6.65 -12.99
CA ALA A 332 2.54 5.24 -12.83
C ALA A 332 4.05 5.02 -12.70
N ARG A 333 4.85 5.74 -13.51
CA ARG A 333 6.31 5.72 -13.38
C ARG A 333 6.77 6.31 -12.04
N ALA A 334 6.24 7.46 -11.64
CA ALA A 334 6.61 8.11 -10.38
C ALA A 334 6.32 7.21 -9.16
N ASP A 335 5.19 6.50 -9.17
CA ASP A 335 4.82 5.50 -8.17
C ASP A 335 5.85 4.36 -8.11
N LEU A 336 6.15 3.74 -9.25
CA LEU A 336 7.11 2.63 -9.30
C LEU A 336 8.52 3.09 -8.91
N GLU A 337 8.93 4.30 -9.26
CA GLU A 337 10.20 4.86 -8.77
C GLU A 337 10.20 5.12 -7.27
N LEU A 338 9.08 5.57 -6.69
CA LEU A 338 8.94 5.75 -5.24
C LEU A 338 9.01 4.41 -4.49
N MET A 339 8.39 3.36 -5.05
CA MET A 339 8.55 1.99 -4.57
C MET A 339 10.04 1.60 -4.53
N LYS A 340 10.78 1.81 -5.64
CA LYS A 340 12.22 1.52 -5.70
C LYS A 340 13.03 2.33 -4.69
N ARG A 341 12.74 3.63 -4.53
CA ARG A 341 13.38 4.50 -3.52
C ARG A 341 13.15 4.01 -2.10
N SER A 342 12.02 3.35 -1.85
CA SER A 342 11.61 2.80 -0.56
C SER A 342 12.07 1.35 -0.35
N GLY A 343 12.88 0.79 -1.26
CA GLY A 343 13.39 -0.58 -1.15
C GLY A 343 12.42 -1.68 -1.58
N VAL A 344 11.22 -1.32 -2.06
CA VAL A 344 10.25 -2.27 -2.62
C VAL A 344 10.83 -2.88 -3.89
N ASN A 345 10.72 -4.21 -4.01
CA ASN A 345 11.26 -4.97 -5.14
C ASN A 345 10.21 -5.75 -5.93
N ALA A 346 8.93 -5.70 -5.51
CA ALA A 346 7.87 -6.48 -6.11
C ALA A 346 6.50 -5.79 -6.05
N ILE A 347 5.63 -6.12 -7.00
CA ILE A 347 4.23 -5.66 -7.04
C ILE A 347 3.32 -6.87 -7.29
N ARG A 348 2.22 -6.93 -6.56
CA ARG A 348 1.05 -7.73 -6.92
C ARG A 348 0.00 -6.80 -7.52
N THR A 349 -0.53 -7.15 -8.68
CA THR A 349 -1.53 -6.32 -9.38
C THR A 349 -2.93 -6.64 -8.86
N SER A 350 -3.19 -6.27 -7.60
CA SER A 350 -4.46 -6.52 -6.92
C SER A 350 -5.62 -5.79 -7.62
N HIS A 351 -6.72 -6.45 -8.01
CA HIS A 351 -6.86 -7.89 -8.28
C HIS A 351 -7.25 -8.14 -9.73
N TYR A 352 -6.46 -7.56 -10.63
CA TYR A 352 -6.68 -7.60 -12.06
C TYR A 352 -5.44 -7.14 -12.83
N PRO A 353 -5.35 -7.42 -14.14
CA PRO A 353 -4.25 -6.91 -14.94
C PRO A 353 -4.29 -5.38 -15.02
N PRO A 354 -3.16 -4.70 -14.78
CA PRO A 354 -3.07 -3.25 -14.86
C PRO A 354 -3.14 -2.81 -16.33
N HIS A 355 -3.09 -1.51 -16.60
CA HIS A 355 -2.84 -1.02 -17.95
C HIS A 355 -1.54 -1.66 -18.48
N PRO A 356 -1.49 -2.13 -19.75
CA PRO A 356 -0.35 -2.91 -20.25
C PRO A 356 1.00 -2.18 -20.09
N ARG A 357 0.98 -0.85 -20.21
CA ARG A 357 2.18 -0.01 -20.04
C ARG A 357 2.80 -0.07 -18.64
N LEU A 358 2.06 -0.45 -17.60
CA LEU A 358 2.64 -0.60 -16.25
C LEU A 358 3.71 -1.70 -16.21
N ILE A 359 3.47 -2.82 -16.92
CA ILE A 359 4.38 -3.96 -16.92
C ILE A 359 5.67 -3.64 -17.69
N ASP A 360 5.57 -2.84 -18.75
CA ASP A 360 6.74 -2.27 -19.42
C ASP A 360 7.63 -1.46 -18.46
N ILE A 361 7.01 -0.63 -17.61
CA ILE A 361 7.75 0.18 -16.63
C ILE A 361 8.37 -0.72 -15.56
N ALA A 362 7.67 -1.78 -15.13
CA ALA A 362 8.20 -2.77 -14.19
C ALA A 362 9.39 -3.55 -14.76
N ASP A 363 9.38 -3.88 -16.06
CA ASP A 363 10.51 -4.48 -16.75
C ASP A 363 11.73 -3.55 -16.78
N GLU A 364 11.51 -2.25 -16.99
CA GLU A 364 12.55 -1.20 -17.08
C GLU A 364 13.17 -0.86 -15.73
N LEU A 365 12.34 -0.62 -14.71
CA LEU A 365 12.78 -0.21 -13.38
C LEU A 365 13.23 -1.40 -12.52
N GLY A 366 12.83 -2.61 -12.90
CA GLY A 366 13.13 -3.85 -12.20
C GLY A 366 12.24 -4.04 -10.97
N LEU A 367 11.09 -4.65 -11.16
CA LEU A 367 10.19 -5.11 -10.09
C LEU A 367 9.72 -6.53 -10.43
N TRP A 368 9.69 -7.41 -9.44
CA TRP A 368 9.06 -8.72 -9.59
C TRP A 368 7.54 -8.57 -9.59
N VAL A 369 6.85 -9.15 -10.56
CA VAL A 369 5.40 -9.00 -10.69
C VAL A 369 4.70 -10.34 -10.46
N VAL A 370 3.72 -10.31 -9.55
CA VAL A 370 2.64 -11.29 -9.49
C VAL A 370 1.49 -10.71 -10.27
N LEU A 371 1.29 -11.19 -11.50
CA LEU A 371 0.24 -10.66 -12.37
C LEU A 371 -1.05 -11.44 -12.10
N GLU A 372 -2.07 -10.73 -11.65
CA GLU A 372 -3.33 -11.32 -11.21
C GLU A 372 -4.42 -11.20 -12.26
N CYS A 373 -5.16 -12.29 -12.47
CA CYS A 373 -6.33 -12.33 -13.32
C CYS A 373 -7.46 -11.51 -12.70
N ASP A 374 -8.26 -10.89 -13.57
CA ASP A 374 -9.46 -10.14 -13.20
C ASP A 374 -10.56 -11.11 -12.75
N LEU A 375 -10.56 -11.47 -11.46
CA LEU A 375 -11.52 -12.39 -10.86
C LEU A 375 -11.60 -12.20 -9.33
N GLU A 376 -12.78 -11.85 -8.83
CA GLU A 376 -13.12 -11.83 -7.41
C GLU A 376 -14.61 -12.09 -7.17
N THR A 377 -14.94 -12.98 -6.23
CA THR A 377 -16.33 -13.39 -5.93
C THR A 377 -16.61 -13.29 -4.42
N HIS A 378 -15.95 -12.37 -3.72
CA HIS A 378 -15.82 -12.38 -2.26
C HIS A 378 -17.17 -12.35 -1.53
N GLY A 379 -18.14 -11.56 -1.98
CA GLY A 379 -19.47 -11.47 -1.38
C GLY A 379 -20.25 -12.78 -1.32
N PHE A 380 -19.85 -13.82 -2.06
CA PHE A 380 -20.41 -15.16 -1.90
C PHE A 380 -20.04 -15.83 -0.57
N TRP A 381 -19.03 -15.33 0.14
CA TRP A 381 -18.68 -15.76 1.50
C TRP A 381 -19.88 -15.62 2.46
N ASP A 382 -20.61 -14.52 2.39
CA ASP A 382 -21.78 -14.23 3.25
C ASP A 382 -22.96 -15.19 3.04
N VAL A 383 -22.97 -15.90 1.90
CA VAL A 383 -23.95 -16.95 1.59
C VAL A 383 -23.33 -18.35 1.59
N GLU A 384 -22.26 -18.53 2.35
CA GLU A 384 -21.54 -19.81 2.52
C GLU A 384 -21.09 -20.41 1.17
N TRP A 385 -20.65 -19.55 0.25
CA TRP A 385 -20.24 -19.90 -1.12
C TRP A 385 -21.32 -20.60 -1.97
N ARG A 386 -22.58 -20.54 -1.56
CA ARG A 386 -23.70 -21.08 -2.33
C ARG A 386 -23.80 -20.37 -3.67
N ASP A 387 -23.92 -21.17 -4.74
CA ASP A 387 -23.99 -20.69 -6.13
C ASP A 387 -22.76 -19.85 -6.57
N ASN A 388 -21.63 -19.96 -5.86
CA ASN A 388 -20.38 -19.28 -6.24
C ASN A 388 -19.96 -19.67 -7.68
N PRO A 389 -19.74 -18.69 -8.57
CA PRO A 389 -19.23 -18.92 -9.92
C PRO A 389 -17.97 -19.78 -10.01
N SER A 390 -17.15 -19.85 -8.96
CA SER A 390 -15.92 -20.65 -8.94
C SER A 390 -16.14 -22.16 -9.03
N ASP A 391 -17.31 -22.67 -8.64
CA ASP A 391 -17.68 -24.08 -8.83
C ASP A 391 -18.91 -24.33 -9.73
N ASP A 392 -19.56 -23.27 -10.24
CA ASP A 392 -20.70 -23.44 -11.14
C ASP A 392 -20.23 -23.65 -12.61
N PRO A 393 -20.54 -24.80 -13.24
CA PRO A 393 -20.11 -25.09 -14.61
C PRO A 393 -20.63 -24.11 -15.66
N ARG A 394 -21.70 -23.35 -15.39
CA ARG A 394 -22.22 -22.31 -16.30
C ARG A 394 -21.18 -21.21 -16.57
N TRP A 395 -20.32 -20.92 -15.59
CA TRP A 395 -19.32 -19.84 -15.66
C TRP A 395 -17.94 -20.28 -16.16
N ARG A 396 -17.78 -21.57 -16.47
CA ARG A 396 -16.48 -22.15 -16.83
C ARG A 396 -15.78 -21.39 -17.96
N ASP A 397 -16.53 -21.05 -19.00
CA ASP A 397 -15.96 -20.40 -20.19
C ASP A 397 -15.57 -18.95 -19.89
N ALA A 398 -16.29 -18.26 -18.99
CA ALA A 398 -15.89 -16.93 -18.51
C ALA A 398 -14.58 -16.96 -17.71
N TYR A 399 -14.40 -17.96 -16.85
CA TYR A 399 -13.15 -18.14 -16.09
C TYR A 399 -11.96 -18.43 -17.01
N LEU A 400 -12.15 -19.32 -18.00
CA LEU A 400 -11.11 -19.66 -18.98
C LEU A 400 -10.78 -18.49 -19.90
N ASP A 401 -11.77 -17.69 -20.30
CA ASP A 401 -11.54 -16.47 -21.09
C ASP A 401 -10.70 -15.44 -20.31
N ARG A 402 -11.07 -15.17 -19.06
CA ARG A 402 -10.38 -14.19 -18.20
C ARG A 402 -8.90 -14.53 -18.01
N ILE A 403 -8.59 -15.79 -17.70
CA ILE A 403 -7.18 -16.21 -17.55
C ILE A 403 -6.45 -16.25 -18.89
N ALA A 404 -7.13 -16.62 -19.98
CA ALA A 404 -6.53 -16.64 -21.31
C ALA A 404 -6.15 -15.25 -21.80
N ARG A 405 -6.99 -14.25 -21.54
CA ARG A 405 -6.70 -12.83 -21.83
C ARG A 405 -5.59 -12.27 -20.95
N THR A 406 -5.61 -12.61 -19.66
CA THR A 406 -4.56 -12.22 -18.71
C THR A 406 -3.18 -12.72 -19.13
N VAL A 407 -3.01 -14.03 -19.30
CA VAL A 407 -1.72 -14.62 -19.70
C VAL A 407 -1.41 -14.28 -21.16
N GLY A 408 -2.43 -14.24 -22.01
CA GLY A 408 -2.31 -13.96 -23.43
C GLY A 408 -1.61 -12.64 -23.70
N ARG A 409 -2.04 -11.59 -22.99
CA ARG A 409 -1.55 -10.21 -23.13
C ARG A 409 -0.10 -10.05 -22.68
N ASP A 410 0.26 -10.61 -21.52
CA ASP A 410 1.47 -10.16 -20.79
C ASP A 410 2.61 -11.21 -20.70
N ARG A 411 2.45 -12.41 -21.27
CA ARG A 411 3.45 -13.51 -21.16
C ARG A 411 4.88 -13.20 -21.63
N ASN A 412 5.08 -12.14 -22.41
CA ASN A 412 6.40 -11.76 -22.93
C ASN A 412 7.25 -10.97 -21.91
N HIS A 413 6.67 -10.53 -20.79
CA HIS A 413 7.36 -9.66 -19.84
C HIS A 413 8.24 -10.46 -18.85
N PRO A 414 9.54 -10.13 -18.72
CA PRO A 414 10.44 -10.78 -17.78
C PRO A 414 10.10 -10.49 -16.31
N SER A 415 9.50 -9.34 -15.99
CA SER A 415 9.08 -8.97 -14.63
C SER A 415 8.09 -9.93 -14.00
N ILE A 416 7.20 -10.51 -14.81
CA ILE A 416 6.20 -11.45 -14.33
C ILE A 416 6.88 -12.76 -13.96
N VAL A 417 6.82 -13.10 -12.68
CA VAL A 417 7.38 -14.34 -12.12
C VAL A 417 6.30 -15.33 -11.67
N MET A 418 5.06 -14.88 -11.48
CA MET A 418 3.92 -15.74 -11.13
C MET A 418 2.64 -15.25 -11.79
N TRP A 419 1.75 -16.18 -12.13
CA TRP A 419 0.39 -15.90 -12.56
C TRP A 419 -0.55 -16.15 -11.40
N SER A 420 -1.38 -15.17 -11.03
CA SER A 420 -2.45 -15.38 -10.07
C SER A 420 -3.81 -15.58 -10.74
N LEU A 421 -4.58 -16.53 -10.22
CA LEU A 421 -5.89 -16.88 -10.76
C LEU A 421 -6.99 -15.87 -10.42
N GLY A 422 -6.77 -14.99 -9.44
CA GLY A 422 -7.76 -14.07 -8.88
C GLY A 422 -7.59 -13.93 -7.37
N ASN A 423 -8.54 -13.28 -6.71
CA ASN A 423 -8.57 -13.05 -5.27
C ASN A 423 -9.88 -13.55 -4.64
N GLU A 424 -9.83 -13.92 -3.36
CA GLU A 424 -10.98 -14.20 -2.47
C GLU A 424 -12.22 -14.80 -3.16
N SER A 425 -12.01 -15.84 -3.97
CA SER A 425 -13.07 -16.41 -4.83
C SER A 425 -13.51 -17.80 -4.41
N GLY A 426 -13.28 -18.17 -3.14
CA GLY A 426 -13.50 -19.51 -2.62
C GLY A 426 -12.64 -20.55 -3.34
N THR A 427 -13.19 -21.73 -3.61
CA THR A 427 -12.53 -22.77 -4.41
C THR A 427 -13.55 -23.47 -5.31
N GLY A 428 -13.10 -24.18 -6.34
CA GLY A 428 -13.99 -24.93 -7.22
C GLY A 428 -13.39 -25.37 -8.55
N ARG A 429 -14.21 -26.06 -9.35
CA ARG A 429 -13.80 -26.66 -10.63
C ARG A 429 -13.32 -25.63 -11.66
N ASN A 430 -13.77 -24.38 -11.59
CA ASN A 430 -13.38 -23.35 -12.55
C ASN A 430 -12.01 -22.76 -12.19
N ILE A 431 -11.71 -22.58 -10.90
CA ILE A 431 -10.36 -22.26 -10.41
C ILE A 431 -9.37 -23.37 -10.82
N ALA A 432 -9.73 -24.64 -10.61
CA ALA A 432 -8.93 -25.78 -11.06
C ALA A 432 -8.68 -25.77 -12.57
N ALA A 433 -9.69 -25.38 -13.36
CA ALA A 433 -9.60 -25.29 -14.80
C ALA A 433 -8.67 -24.17 -15.28
N MET A 434 -8.72 -23.00 -14.65
CA MET A 434 -7.80 -21.90 -14.92
C MET A 434 -6.36 -22.32 -14.63
N SER A 435 -6.09 -22.90 -13.44
CA SER A 435 -4.76 -23.42 -13.10
C SER A 435 -4.25 -24.42 -14.14
N ALA A 436 -5.08 -25.41 -14.51
CA ALA A 436 -4.71 -26.39 -15.50
C ALA A 436 -4.47 -25.77 -16.89
N TRP A 437 -5.21 -24.72 -17.24
CA TRP A 437 -5.00 -23.96 -18.47
C TRP A 437 -3.65 -23.23 -18.45
N VAL A 438 -3.33 -22.49 -17.36
CA VAL A 438 -2.05 -21.77 -17.22
C VAL A 438 -0.87 -22.72 -17.35
N ARG A 439 -0.89 -23.86 -16.65
CA ARG A 439 0.20 -24.85 -16.71
C ARG A 439 0.46 -25.42 -18.11
N ARG A 440 -0.56 -25.43 -18.98
CA ARG A 440 -0.40 -25.83 -20.39
C ARG A 440 0.05 -24.67 -21.26
N ALA A 441 -0.49 -23.48 -21.03
CA ALA A 441 -0.22 -22.30 -21.85
C ALA A 441 1.16 -21.69 -21.58
N ASP A 442 1.58 -21.65 -20.32
CA ASP A 442 2.87 -21.13 -19.88
C ASP A 442 3.43 -21.94 -18.70
N PRO A 443 4.23 -23.00 -18.97
CA PRO A 443 4.87 -23.78 -17.91
C PRO A 443 6.08 -23.07 -17.28
N THR A 444 6.42 -21.85 -17.69
CA THR A 444 7.63 -21.14 -17.21
C THR A 444 7.40 -20.35 -15.94
N ARG A 445 6.14 -20.17 -15.51
CA ARG A 445 5.76 -19.36 -14.35
C ARG A 445 4.84 -20.16 -13.42
N PRO A 446 5.10 -20.18 -12.10
CA PRO A 446 4.21 -20.81 -11.13
C PRO A 446 2.82 -20.16 -11.04
N VAL A 447 1.83 -20.96 -10.64
CA VAL A 447 0.46 -20.53 -10.37
C VAL A 447 0.26 -20.16 -8.89
N HIS A 448 -0.24 -18.95 -8.66
CA HIS A 448 -0.64 -18.36 -7.38
C HIS A 448 -2.17 -18.31 -7.24
N TYR A 449 -2.71 -18.68 -6.08
CA TYR A 449 -4.08 -18.37 -5.67
C TYR A 449 -4.21 -18.65 -4.17
N GLU A 450 -4.63 -17.65 -3.39
CA GLU A 450 -4.67 -17.75 -1.93
C GLU A 450 -5.79 -18.71 -1.47
N GLY A 451 -6.97 -18.61 -2.06
CA GLY A 451 -8.16 -19.39 -1.69
C GLY A 451 -8.04 -20.91 -1.86
N ASP A 452 -6.97 -21.42 -2.50
CA ASP A 452 -6.64 -22.86 -2.52
C ASP A 452 -5.87 -23.27 -1.25
N LEU A 453 -6.57 -23.22 -0.12
CA LEU A 453 -6.01 -23.56 1.20
C LEU A 453 -5.46 -24.99 1.25
N THR A 454 -6.06 -25.93 0.52
CA THR A 454 -5.63 -27.34 0.44
C THR A 454 -4.42 -27.57 -0.47
N GLY A 455 -4.12 -26.59 -1.33
CA GLY A 455 -3.01 -26.62 -2.26
C GLY A 455 -3.19 -27.60 -3.41
N GLU A 456 -4.42 -27.85 -3.84
CA GLU A 456 -4.76 -28.80 -4.90
C GLU A 456 -4.30 -28.37 -6.29
N HIS A 457 -4.31 -27.07 -6.57
CA HIS A 457 -4.16 -26.53 -7.92
C HIS A 457 -3.01 -25.51 -8.02
N THR A 458 -2.48 -24.99 -6.92
CA THR A 458 -1.42 -23.96 -6.90
C THR A 458 -0.01 -24.52 -6.70
N ASP A 459 0.99 -23.77 -7.16
CA ASP A 459 2.41 -24.11 -7.04
C ASP A 459 3.07 -23.54 -5.79
N VAL A 460 2.52 -22.45 -5.25
CA VAL A 460 2.96 -21.81 -4.02
C VAL A 460 1.85 -21.93 -2.97
N TYR A 461 2.23 -22.00 -1.69
CA TYR A 461 1.28 -21.77 -0.61
C TYR A 461 1.23 -20.26 -0.38
N SER A 462 0.04 -19.69 -0.41
CA SER A 462 -0.16 -18.27 -0.17
C SER A 462 -1.16 -18.09 0.94
N ARG A 463 -0.97 -17.04 1.75
CA ARG A 463 -1.93 -16.57 2.74
C ARG A 463 -1.99 -15.05 2.76
N MET A 464 -3.15 -14.54 3.09
CA MET A 464 -3.33 -13.14 3.49
C MET A 464 -3.41 -13.03 5.02
N TYR A 465 -2.77 -12.00 5.55
CA TYR A 465 -2.75 -11.64 6.98
C TYR A 465 -2.43 -12.77 7.97
N PRO A 466 -1.52 -13.73 7.67
CA PRO A 466 -1.21 -14.78 8.65
C PRO A 466 -0.48 -14.18 9.85
N THR A 467 -0.78 -14.70 11.04
CA THR A 467 -0.13 -14.30 12.28
C THR A 467 1.31 -14.85 12.33
N LEU A 468 2.15 -14.30 13.21
CA LEU A 468 3.52 -14.80 13.39
C LEU A 468 3.51 -16.26 13.87
N GLU A 469 2.57 -16.63 14.72
CA GLU A 469 2.36 -18.00 15.20
C GLU A 469 1.96 -18.92 14.05
N GLU A 470 1.12 -18.45 13.13
CA GLU A 470 0.77 -19.22 11.95
C GLU A 470 1.98 -19.42 11.03
N ILE A 471 2.76 -18.37 10.78
CA ILE A 471 4.01 -18.45 10.01
C ILE A 471 4.96 -19.46 10.64
N ASP A 472 5.19 -19.38 11.94
CA ASP A 472 6.02 -20.34 12.68
C ASP A 472 5.43 -21.75 12.59
N SER A 473 4.11 -21.89 12.61
CA SER A 473 3.44 -23.17 12.41
C SER A 473 3.71 -23.74 11.02
N VAL A 474 3.72 -22.93 9.96
CA VAL A 474 3.91 -23.35 8.56
C VAL A 474 5.37 -23.67 8.26
N CYS A 475 6.27 -22.79 8.68
CA CYS A 475 7.69 -22.83 8.35
C CYS A 475 8.53 -23.66 9.33
N GLY A 476 8.11 -23.73 10.59
CA GLY A 476 8.84 -24.37 11.67
C GLY A 476 8.66 -25.89 11.74
N THR A 477 8.73 -26.42 12.96
CA THR A 477 8.59 -27.87 13.18
C THR A 477 7.18 -28.33 12.78
N PRO A 478 7.02 -29.46 12.07
CA PRO A 478 5.71 -29.94 11.66
C PRO A 478 4.75 -30.08 12.84
N VAL A 479 3.62 -29.37 12.78
CA VAL A 479 2.48 -29.51 13.70
C VAL A 479 1.31 -30.21 13.01
N ALA A 480 0.38 -30.75 13.81
CA ALA A 480 -0.73 -31.58 13.32
C ALA A 480 -1.67 -30.88 12.31
N SER A 481 -1.71 -29.55 12.34
CA SER A 481 -2.55 -28.72 11.48
C SER A 481 -1.85 -27.39 11.18
N ILE A 482 -1.95 -26.89 9.95
CA ILE A 482 -1.61 -25.49 9.63
C ILE A 482 -2.88 -24.80 9.16
N HIS A 483 -3.22 -23.70 9.82
CA HIS A 483 -4.51 -23.04 9.64
C HIS A 483 -5.66 -24.08 9.68
N GLU A 484 -6.48 -24.15 8.63
CA GLU A 484 -7.60 -25.08 8.48
C GLU A 484 -7.21 -26.46 7.89
N THR A 485 -5.96 -26.65 7.47
CA THR A 485 -5.51 -27.91 6.85
C THR A 485 -4.88 -28.88 7.84
N THR A 486 -5.08 -30.18 7.62
CA THR A 486 -4.55 -31.25 8.49
C THR A 486 -3.99 -32.41 7.68
N GLY A 487 -3.10 -33.21 8.30
CA GLY A 487 -2.58 -34.43 7.68
C GLY A 487 -1.90 -34.18 6.33
N ALA A 488 -2.41 -34.82 5.26
CA ALA A 488 -1.78 -34.81 3.95
C ALA A 488 -1.84 -33.44 3.25
N THR A 489 -2.92 -32.67 3.40
CA THR A 489 -3.04 -31.33 2.77
C THR A 489 -2.09 -30.33 3.43
N GLY A 490 -2.00 -30.36 4.77
CA GLY A 490 -1.01 -29.56 5.50
C GLY A 490 0.43 -29.92 5.13
N ALA A 491 0.74 -31.21 4.98
CA ALA A 491 2.06 -31.65 4.51
C ALA A 491 2.36 -31.22 3.06
N LYS A 492 1.35 -31.19 2.19
CA LYS A 492 1.46 -30.73 0.80
C LYS A 492 1.78 -29.23 0.72
N GLN A 493 1.09 -28.39 1.49
CA GLN A 493 1.39 -26.95 1.51
C GLN A 493 2.77 -26.66 2.11
N ARG A 494 3.19 -27.40 3.14
CA ARG A 494 4.56 -27.39 3.66
C ARG A 494 5.61 -27.99 2.72
N ALA A 495 5.26 -28.42 1.52
CA ALA A 495 6.24 -28.78 0.50
C ALA A 495 6.48 -27.65 -0.50
N LYS A 496 5.72 -26.55 -0.41
CA LYS A 496 5.74 -25.43 -1.34
C LYS A 496 6.47 -24.21 -0.76
N PRO A 497 6.94 -23.29 -1.62
CA PRO A 497 7.25 -21.91 -1.24
C PRO A 497 6.04 -21.27 -0.55
N PHE A 498 6.27 -20.56 0.54
CA PHE A 498 5.22 -19.84 1.26
C PHE A 498 5.35 -18.33 1.03
N ILE A 499 4.26 -17.66 0.64
CA ILE A 499 4.21 -16.21 0.43
C ILE A 499 3.06 -15.57 1.20
N LEU A 500 3.24 -14.32 1.60
CA LEU A 500 2.18 -13.49 2.17
C LEU A 500 1.64 -12.60 1.02
N CYS A 501 0.57 -13.00 0.35
CA CYS A 501 0.03 -12.17 -0.75
C CYS A 501 -0.54 -10.84 -0.24
N GLU A 502 -0.88 -10.77 1.05
CA GLU A 502 -1.26 -9.55 1.77
C GLU A 502 -0.78 -9.67 3.22
N TYR A 503 -0.17 -8.64 3.77
CA TYR A 503 0.18 -8.53 5.19
C TYR A 503 0.38 -7.06 5.58
N GLY A 504 0.47 -6.78 6.89
CA GLY A 504 0.78 -5.44 7.38
C GLY A 504 -0.19 -4.38 6.86
N HIS A 505 -1.50 -4.58 7.07
CA HIS A 505 -2.55 -3.69 6.59
C HIS A 505 -2.32 -2.23 7.02
N ALA A 506 -2.18 -1.32 6.05
CA ALA A 506 -1.62 0.02 6.22
C ALA A 506 -2.65 1.11 6.53
N MET A 507 -3.90 0.74 6.81
CA MET A 507 -4.98 1.66 7.12
C MET A 507 -4.73 2.58 8.31
N GLY A 508 -4.80 3.89 8.03
CA GLY A 508 -4.62 4.95 9.01
C GLY A 508 -3.22 4.96 9.63
N ASN A 509 -3.16 5.12 10.95
CA ASN A 509 -1.90 5.06 11.68
C ASN A 509 -1.45 3.60 11.91
N GLY A 510 -0.53 3.16 11.06
CA GLY A 510 -0.02 1.79 10.99
C GLY A 510 0.80 1.59 9.71
N PRO A 511 1.18 0.33 9.40
CA PRO A 511 1.02 -0.85 10.24
C PRO A 511 2.11 -0.95 11.31
N GLY A 512 1.78 -1.56 12.45
CA GLY A 512 2.75 -2.05 13.44
C GLY A 512 3.39 -3.39 13.02
N SER A 513 4.45 -3.79 13.71
CA SER A 513 5.05 -5.14 13.62
C SER A 513 5.66 -5.53 12.26
N LEU A 514 5.86 -4.60 11.32
CA LEU A 514 6.58 -4.88 10.06
C LEU A 514 7.97 -5.51 10.31
N ALA A 515 8.69 -5.01 11.32
CA ALA A 515 9.99 -5.55 11.72
C ALA A 515 9.92 -7.02 12.18
N ASP A 516 8.82 -7.41 12.83
CA ASP A 516 8.63 -8.78 13.31
C ASP A 516 8.38 -9.77 12.17
N TYR A 517 7.60 -9.35 11.15
CA TYR A 517 7.43 -10.11 9.92
C TYR A 517 8.76 -10.26 9.16
N GLU A 518 9.54 -9.18 9.05
CA GLU A 518 10.83 -9.24 8.37
C GLU A 518 11.84 -10.14 9.09
N ASP A 519 11.84 -10.14 10.43
CA ASP A 519 12.62 -11.08 11.23
C ASP A 519 12.17 -12.54 11.00
N ALA A 520 10.88 -12.81 10.78
CA ALA A 520 10.38 -14.13 10.41
C ALA A 520 10.81 -14.54 8.99
N ILE A 521 10.81 -13.61 8.03
CA ILE A 521 11.28 -13.82 6.64
C ILE A 521 12.77 -14.16 6.60
N ASP A 522 13.58 -13.50 7.44
CA ASP A 522 15.01 -13.79 7.57
C ASP A 522 15.26 -15.13 8.25
N ARG A 523 14.41 -15.52 9.20
CA ARG A 523 14.52 -16.79 9.93
C ARG A 523 14.18 -18.00 9.07
N TRP A 524 13.16 -17.89 8.22
CA TRP A 524 12.57 -19.05 7.54
C TRP A 524 12.81 -19.03 6.02
N PRO A 525 13.71 -19.88 5.48
CA PRO A 525 13.95 -19.97 4.04
C PRO A 525 12.72 -20.29 3.19
N ARG A 526 11.76 -21.06 3.74
CA ARG A 526 10.47 -21.35 3.10
C ARG A 526 9.61 -20.11 2.87
N LEU A 527 9.71 -19.10 3.74
CA LEU A 527 8.91 -17.89 3.66
C LEU A 527 9.56 -16.92 2.66
N HIS A 528 8.96 -16.74 1.49
CA HIS A 528 9.48 -15.92 0.41
C HIS A 528 9.12 -14.44 0.53
N GLY A 529 8.77 -13.97 1.74
CA GLY A 529 8.32 -12.60 1.96
C GLY A 529 6.86 -12.38 1.58
N GLY A 530 6.50 -11.14 1.28
CA GLY A 530 5.12 -10.78 1.06
C GLY A 530 4.89 -9.41 0.43
N PHE A 531 3.62 -9.06 0.33
CA PHE A 531 3.13 -7.82 -0.26
C PHE A 531 2.27 -7.06 0.75
N VAL A 532 2.68 -5.83 1.10
CA VAL A 532 1.90 -4.98 2.02
C VAL A 532 0.55 -4.62 1.39
N TRP A 533 -0.52 -4.62 2.19
CA TRP A 533 -1.83 -4.11 1.79
C TRP A 533 -2.05 -2.70 2.37
N GLU A 534 -2.17 -1.63 1.58
CA GLU A 534 -1.80 -1.56 0.17
C GLU A 534 -0.98 -0.30 -0.16
N TRP A 535 -0.74 -0.03 -1.45
CA TRP A 535 0.15 1.07 -1.85
C TRP A 535 -0.43 2.45 -1.55
N ARG A 536 -1.72 2.69 -1.77
CA ARG A 536 -2.29 4.04 -1.82
C ARG A 536 -3.76 4.06 -1.39
N ASP A 537 -4.14 5.04 -0.58
CA ASP A 537 -5.55 5.34 -0.27
C ASP A 537 -6.32 5.69 -1.55
N HIS A 538 -7.52 5.15 -1.72
CA HIS A 538 -8.36 5.40 -2.89
C HIS A 538 -9.35 6.55 -2.73
N GLY A 539 -8.99 7.58 -1.98
CA GLY A 539 -9.86 8.72 -1.75
C GLY A 539 -10.19 9.51 -3.00
N LEU A 540 -11.48 9.70 -3.28
CA LEU A 540 -11.95 10.48 -4.42
C LEU A 540 -12.06 11.97 -4.05
N LEU A 541 -11.55 12.86 -4.89
CA LEU A 541 -11.58 14.29 -4.62
C LEU A 541 -13.02 14.82 -4.72
N ALA A 542 -13.57 15.22 -3.57
CA ALA A 542 -14.91 15.75 -3.42
C ALA A 542 -14.88 17.21 -2.92
N ARG A 543 -16.06 17.84 -2.90
CA ARG A 543 -16.25 19.19 -2.38
C ARG A 543 -17.40 19.24 -1.40
N THR A 544 -17.17 19.91 -0.28
CA THR A 544 -18.22 20.28 0.67
C THR A 544 -19.18 21.31 0.06
N ALA A 545 -20.34 21.53 0.71
CA ALA A 545 -21.31 22.55 0.29
C ALA A 545 -20.74 23.98 0.29
N ASP A 546 -19.72 24.27 1.10
CA ASP A 546 -18.99 25.55 1.14
C ASP A 546 -17.76 25.59 0.21
N GLY A 547 -17.53 24.54 -0.58
CA GLY A 547 -16.54 24.49 -1.67
C GLY A 547 -15.14 24.01 -1.26
N ARG A 548 -14.94 23.55 -0.02
CA ARG A 548 -13.67 22.99 0.47
C ARG A 548 -13.45 21.61 -0.11
N HIS A 549 -12.23 21.33 -0.53
CA HIS A 549 -11.82 20.02 -1.02
C HIS A 549 -11.57 19.05 0.13
N PHE A 550 -11.94 17.78 -0.09
CA PHE A 550 -11.58 16.66 0.78
C PHE A 550 -11.54 15.37 -0.05
N HIS A 551 -10.88 14.34 0.48
CA HIS A 551 -10.89 13.00 -0.10
C HIS A 551 -12.03 12.20 0.52
N ALA A 552 -13.03 11.87 -0.29
CA ALA A 552 -14.21 11.11 0.08
C ALA A 552 -13.92 9.60 0.10
N TYR A 553 -14.54 8.90 1.04
CA TYR A 553 -14.58 7.43 1.15
C TYR A 553 -16.04 6.92 1.09
N GLY A 554 -16.27 5.61 1.25
CA GLY A 554 -17.61 5.05 1.13
C GLY A 554 -18.61 5.65 2.11
N GLY A 555 -19.81 5.95 1.61
CA GLY A 555 -20.87 6.62 2.35
C GLY A 555 -20.95 8.13 2.07
N ASP A 556 -19.88 8.74 1.57
CA ASP A 556 -19.90 10.17 1.20
C ASP A 556 -20.66 10.45 -0.10
N PHE A 557 -21.01 9.42 -0.86
CA PHE A 557 -21.78 9.51 -2.09
C PHE A 557 -23.22 8.98 -1.93
N ASP A 558 -23.71 8.92 -0.69
CA ASP A 558 -25.04 8.45 -0.29
C ASP A 558 -25.33 6.99 -0.72
N GLU A 559 -24.31 6.14 -0.72
CA GLU A 559 -24.49 4.72 -1.03
C GLU A 559 -25.46 4.03 -0.04
N PRO A 560 -26.36 3.15 -0.51
CA PRO A 560 -27.29 2.44 0.37
C PRO A 560 -26.59 1.42 1.28
N VAL A 561 -25.47 0.88 0.81
CA VAL A 561 -24.54 0.00 1.52
C VAL A 561 -23.12 0.43 1.16
N HIS A 562 -22.22 0.45 2.14
CA HIS A 562 -20.83 0.82 1.95
C HIS A 562 -19.95 0.32 3.10
N ASP A 563 -18.64 0.31 2.89
CA ASP A 563 -17.64 -0.12 3.89
C ASP A 563 -16.82 1.04 4.45
N GLY A 564 -17.29 2.28 4.26
CA GLY A 564 -16.78 3.44 4.98
C GLY A 564 -15.35 3.79 4.57
N PRO A 565 -14.46 4.11 5.53
CA PRO A 565 -13.09 4.52 5.24
C PRO A 565 -12.16 3.35 4.87
N PHE A 566 -12.65 2.12 4.73
CA PHE A 566 -11.79 0.94 4.50
C PHE A 566 -11.00 1.02 3.18
N VAL A 567 -11.49 1.79 2.20
CA VAL A 567 -10.77 2.14 0.96
C VAL A 567 -9.58 3.10 1.14
N MET A 568 -9.33 3.56 2.38
CA MET A 568 -8.26 4.48 2.77
C MET A 568 -7.20 3.73 3.58
N ASP A 569 -6.61 2.73 2.96
CA ASP A 569 -5.77 1.68 3.55
C ASP A 569 -4.33 1.61 3.01
N GLY A 570 -3.84 2.74 2.48
CA GLY A 570 -2.57 2.81 1.78
C GLY A 570 -1.36 3.28 2.60
N LEU A 571 -0.17 2.88 2.14
CA LEU A 571 1.11 3.46 2.55
C LEU A 571 1.29 4.92 2.09
N LEU A 572 0.54 5.33 1.07
CA LEU A 572 0.41 6.71 0.60
C LEU A 572 -1.01 7.22 0.87
N LEU A 573 -1.12 8.50 1.25
CA LEU A 573 -2.40 9.21 1.19
C LEU A 573 -2.85 9.35 -0.28
N SER A 574 -4.13 9.70 -0.49
CA SER A 574 -4.73 9.72 -1.83
C SER A 574 -4.00 10.67 -2.80
N ASP A 575 -3.42 11.75 -2.29
CA ASP A 575 -2.62 12.73 -3.06
C ASP A 575 -1.17 12.30 -3.35
N GLY A 576 -0.76 11.11 -2.90
CA GLY A 576 0.60 10.58 -3.07
C GLY A 576 1.58 10.94 -1.96
N THR A 577 1.13 11.61 -0.89
CA THR A 577 1.96 11.89 0.27
C THR A 577 2.33 10.58 0.99
N PRO A 578 3.64 10.27 1.16
CA PRO A 578 4.09 9.15 1.98
C PRO A 578 3.62 9.25 3.43
N THR A 579 3.05 8.16 3.95
CA THR A 579 2.79 8.03 5.38
C THR A 579 4.06 7.60 6.13
N PRO A 580 4.12 7.77 7.45
CA PRO A 580 5.16 7.18 8.29
C PRO A 580 5.26 5.65 8.14
N GLY A 581 4.18 4.96 7.76
CA GLY A 581 4.19 3.53 7.46
C GLY A 581 5.13 3.17 6.32
N LEU A 582 5.22 4.01 5.27
CA LEU A 582 6.17 3.80 4.17
C LEU A 582 7.63 4.01 4.63
N GLU A 583 7.88 5.01 5.47
CA GLU A 583 9.21 5.24 6.04
C GLU A 583 9.66 4.05 6.91
N GLU A 584 8.76 3.53 7.75
CA GLU A 584 9.02 2.34 8.57
C GLU A 584 9.28 1.11 7.69
N LEU A 585 8.43 0.87 6.69
CA LEU A 585 8.62 -0.22 5.73
C LEU A 585 10.00 -0.14 5.07
N ALA A 586 10.37 1.03 4.53
CA ALA A 586 11.65 1.23 3.85
C ALA A 586 12.85 0.93 4.77
N ALA A 587 12.78 1.32 6.04
CA ALA A 587 13.81 1.00 7.02
C ALA A 587 13.88 -0.50 7.33
N VAL A 588 12.74 -1.17 7.45
CA VAL A 588 12.63 -2.61 7.76
C VAL A 588 13.15 -3.48 6.61
N ILE A 589 12.70 -3.20 5.38
CA ILE A 589 12.94 -4.04 4.20
C ILE A 589 14.28 -3.75 3.50
N ALA A 590 15.06 -2.81 4.01
CA ALA A 590 16.33 -2.34 3.46
C ALA A 590 17.15 -3.44 2.73
N PRO A 591 17.45 -3.27 1.42
CA PRO A 591 18.12 -4.29 0.63
C PRO A 591 19.59 -4.47 1.01
N VAL A 592 20.22 -3.44 1.57
CA VAL A 592 21.51 -3.53 2.24
C VAL A 592 21.29 -3.07 3.68
N ARG A 593 21.35 -4.01 4.61
CA ARG A 593 21.07 -3.74 6.02
C ARG A 593 22.38 -3.44 6.74
N VAL A 594 22.38 -2.35 7.50
CA VAL A 594 23.51 -1.96 8.36
C VAL A 594 23.07 -2.00 9.81
N ARG A 595 23.91 -2.53 10.69
CA ARG A 595 23.70 -2.50 12.15
C ARG A 595 24.98 -2.04 12.83
N VAL A 596 24.92 -0.89 13.49
CA VAL A 596 26.06 -0.35 14.24
C VAL A 596 26.11 -1.06 15.59
N ALA A 597 27.28 -1.58 15.98
CA ALA A 597 27.46 -2.21 17.28
C ALA A 597 27.18 -1.21 18.42
N ALA A 598 26.60 -1.69 19.52
CA ALA A 598 26.22 -0.84 20.65
C ALA A 598 27.41 -0.11 21.30
N ASP A 599 28.61 -0.70 21.26
CA ASP A 599 29.86 -0.08 21.73
C ASP A 599 30.54 0.79 20.66
N GLY A 600 29.88 1.00 19.50
CA GLY A 600 30.43 1.70 18.34
C GLY A 600 31.61 0.97 17.69
N SER A 601 31.85 -0.30 18.00
CA SER A 601 33.08 -1.00 17.58
C SER A 601 33.16 -1.37 16.10
N GLY A 602 32.04 -1.30 15.39
CA GLY A 602 31.95 -1.64 13.99
C GLY A 602 30.53 -1.60 13.47
N VAL A 603 30.39 -1.90 12.19
CA VAL A 603 29.13 -1.99 11.47
C VAL A 603 29.02 -3.39 10.90
N ARG A 604 27.97 -4.11 11.25
CA ARG A 604 27.56 -5.31 10.53
C ARG A 604 26.82 -4.86 9.27
N VAL A 605 27.31 -5.25 8.11
CA VAL A 605 26.70 -4.97 6.80
C VAL A 605 26.26 -6.29 6.19
N GLU A 606 24.99 -6.37 5.81
CA GLU A 606 24.35 -7.55 5.23
C GLU A 606 23.76 -7.16 3.87
N ASN A 607 24.24 -7.79 2.80
CA ASN A 607 23.67 -7.63 1.47
C ASN A 607 22.49 -8.59 1.31
N ARG A 608 21.26 -8.09 1.45
CA ARG A 608 20.00 -8.86 1.40
C ARG A 608 19.38 -8.91 0.01
N ARG A 609 20.11 -8.40 -1.00
CA ARG A 609 19.76 -8.46 -2.42
C ARG A 609 19.79 -9.90 -2.95
N HIS A 610 19.03 -10.13 -4.02
CA HIS A 610 18.91 -11.39 -4.74
C HIS A 610 20.14 -11.69 -5.60
N SER A 611 20.65 -10.68 -6.32
CA SER A 611 21.63 -10.83 -7.39
C SER A 611 22.78 -9.83 -7.35
N ALA A 612 22.52 -8.55 -7.04
CA ALA A 612 23.52 -7.50 -7.10
C ALA A 612 24.44 -7.48 -5.86
N SER A 613 25.73 -7.20 -6.09
CA SER A 613 26.69 -6.87 -5.03
C SER A 613 26.41 -5.48 -4.42
N THR A 614 27.24 -5.05 -3.47
CA THR A 614 27.22 -3.68 -2.90
C THR A 614 28.19 -2.72 -3.59
N ASP A 615 28.54 -2.96 -4.85
CA ASP A 615 29.52 -2.12 -5.59
C ASP A 615 28.94 -0.77 -6.05
N ASP A 616 27.62 -0.67 -6.09
CA ASP A 616 26.79 0.47 -6.46
C ASP A 616 26.45 1.39 -5.27
N VAL A 617 26.88 1.06 -4.05
CA VAL A 617 26.57 1.84 -2.84
C VAL A 617 27.81 2.22 -2.05
N ASP A 618 27.74 3.36 -1.37
CA ASP A 618 28.71 3.81 -0.39
C ASP A 618 28.13 3.71 1.04
N LEU A 619 29.02 3.42 1.99
CA LEU A 619 28.69 3.40 3.42
C LEU A 619 29.17 4.70 4.06
N VAL A 620 28.25 5.61 4.39
CA VAL A 620 28.57 6.91 4.96
C VAL A 620 28.32 6.89 6.47
N TRP A 621 29.36 7.14 7.27
CA TRP A 621 29.21 7.30 8.72
C TRP A 621 29.12 8.77 9.12
N ILE A 622 28.32 9.07 10.14
CA ILE A 622 28.08 10.40 10.69
C ILE A 622 28.12 10.29 12.22
N LEU A 623 29.04 10.99 12.86
CA LEU A 623 29.09 11.17 14.31
C LEU A 623 28.36 12.47 14.67
N ALA A 624 27.40 12.38 15.59
CA ALA A 624 26.65 13.53 16.10
C ALA A 624 26.78 13.65 17.62
N HIS A 625 27.00 14.87 18.12
CA HIS A 625 26.97 15.20 19.54
C HIS A 625 25.74 16.06 19.87
N ASP A 626 24.96 15.65 20.88
CA ASP A 626 23.67 16.25 21.25
C ASP A 626 22.82 16.54 19.99
N GLY A 627 22.80 15.58 19.05
CA GLY A 627 22.07 15.63 17.78
C GLY A 627 22.68 16.52 16.68
N ARG A 628 23.86 17.11 16.88
CA ARG A 628 24.57 17.92 15.86
C ARG A 628 25.69 17.12 15.20
N PRO A 629 25.71 16.96 13.86
CA PRO A 629 26.83 16.31 13.17
C PRO A 629 28.15 17.04 13.43
N VAL A 630 29.18 16.31 13.89
CA VAL A 630 30.52 16.84 14.18
C VAL A 630 31.60 16.22 13.31
N ALA A 631 31.38 15.02 12.79
CA ALA A 631 32.28 14.35 11.86
C ALA A 631 31.49 13.44 10.91
N ARG A 632 32.03 13.23 9.71
CA ARG A 632 31.49 12.32 8.70
C ARG A 632 32.60 11.74 7.84
N GLY A 633 32.37 10.58 7.24
CA GLY A 633 33.29 9.98 6.29
C GLY A 633 32.67 8.78 5.56
N ILE A 634 33.42 8.23 4.61
CA ILE A 634 33.07 6.99 3.91
C ILE A 634 33.78 5.83 4.62
N LEU A 635 33.07 4.72 4.81
CA LEU A 635 33.61 3.49 5.36
C LEU A 635 34.09 2.59 4.21
N GLU A 636 35.41 2.53 4.06
CA GLU A 636 36.07 1.66 3.08
C GLU A 636 35.72 0.20 3.33
N HIS A 637 35.29 -0.50 2.28
CA HIS A 637 34.93 -1.92 2.36
C HIS A 637 35.10 -2.60 1.00
N THR A 638 35.30 -3.92 1.03
CA THR A 638 35.20 -4.75 -0.17
C THR A 638 33.72 -4.97 -0.49
N PRO A 639 33.27 -4.77 -1.73
CA PRO A 639 31.89 -5.07 -2.12
C PRO A 639 31.48 -6.49 -1.72
N LEU A 640 30.30 -6.61 -1.12
CA LEU A 640 29.72 -7.88 -0.69
C LEU A 640 28.87 -8.45 -1.81
N ALA A 641 29.01 -9.73 -2.14
CA ALA A 641 28.09 -10.38 -3.07
C ALA A 641 26.67 -10.45 -2.45
N ALA A 642 25.65 -10.65 -3.29
CA ALA A 642 24.29 -10.89 -2.80
C ALA A 642 24.27 -12.04 -1.78
N GLY A 643 23.61 -11.85 -0.65
CA GLY A 643 23.54 -12.80 0.47
C GLY A 643 24.73 -12.78 1.43
N ASP A 644 25.85 -12.15 1.07
CA ASP A 644 27.02 -12.06 1.93
C ASP A 644 26.87 -10.97 2.99
N ALA A 645 27.68 -11.07 4.03
CA ALA A 645 27.69 -10.11 5.09
C ALA A 645 29.06 -10.01 5.78
N ALA A 646 29.49 -8.80 6.14
CA ALA A 646 30.76 -8.53 6.81
C ALA A 646 30.60 -7.62 8.03
N THR A 647 31.57 -7.65 8.94
CA THR A 647 31.68 -6.67 10.03
C THR A 647 32.86 -5.76 9.73
N ILE A 648 32.59 -4.47 9.58
CA ILE A 648 33.60 -3.48 9.20
C ILE A 648 33.89 -2.60 10.43
N PRO A 649 35.16 -2.46 10.85
CA PRO A 649 35.49 -1.63 12.01
C PRO A 649 35.24 -0.15 11.69
N LEU A 650 34.53 0.55 12.59
CA LEU A 650 34.38 2.00 12.49
C LEU A 650 35.72 2.69 12.77
N PRO A 651 36.09 3.75 12.03
CA PRO A 651 37.32 4.48 12.28
C PRO A 651 37.28 5.20 13.63
N VAL A 652 38.44 5.55 14.19
CA VAL A 652 38.53 6.18 15.53
C VAL A 652 37.81 7.53 15.54
N GLU A 653 37.85 8.26 14.43
CA GLU A 653 37.17 9.53 14.22
C GLU A 653 35.65 9.40 14.33
N ALA A 654 35.09 8.27 13.90
CA ALA A 654 33.67 7.96 14.06
C ALA A 654 33.28 7.68 15.52
N ARG A 655 34.25 7.55 16.43
CA ARG A 655 34.04 7.27 17.86
C ARG A 655 34.66 8.32 18.78
N ALA A 656 35.26 9.38 18.22
CA ALA A 656 35.99 10.41 18.96
C ALA A 656 35.02 11.34 19.70
N ALA A 657 34.27 10.81 20.66
CA ALA A 657 33.30 11.55 21.44
C ALA A 657 33.98 12.47 22.46
N GLY A 658 33.66 13.76 22.42
CA GLY A 658 34.07 14.73 23.45
C GLY A 658 33.57 14.33 24.83
N HIS A 659 34.26 14.74 25.91
CA HIS A 659 34.03 14.20 27.26
C HIS A 659 32.69 14.56 27.95
N ALA A 660 31.79 15.34 27.35
CA ALA A 660 30.64 15.93 28.05
C ALA A 660 29.25 15.81 27.37
N GLU A 661 29.15 15.20 26.18
CA GLU A 661 27.95 15.24 25.31
C GLU A 661 27.41 13.82 25.01
N GLU A 662 26.11 13.71 24.67
CA GLU A 662 25.50 12.47 24.17
C GLU A 662 25.98 12.26 22.73
N ALA A 663 26.50 11.08 22.39
CA ALA A 663 27.07 10.83 21.07
C ALA A 663 26.38 9.67 20.36
N HIS A 664 25.93 9.92 19.13
CA HIS A 664 25.32 8.94 18.25
C HIS A 664 26.17 8.76 16.99
N VAL A 665 26.31 7.52 16.53
CA VAL A 665 26.87 7.20 15.22
C VAL A 665 25.75 6.70 14.34
N THR A 666 25.58 7.36 13.19
CA THR A 666 24.67 6.93 12.13
C THR A 666 25.49 6.40 10.97
N VAL A 667 25.09 5.26 10.40
CA VAL A 667 25.65 4.74 9.16
C VAL A 667 24.54 4.68 8.14
N GLN A 668 24.75 5.30 6.99
CA GLN A 668 23.83 5.35 5.86
C GLN A 668 24.42 4.55 4.70
N VAL A 669 23.57 3.79 4.02
CA VAL A 669 23.87 3.21 2.71
C VAL A 669 23.32 4.17 1.66
N VAL A 670 24.18 4.68 0.78
CA VAL A 670 23.79 5.66 -0.24
C VAL A 670 24.14 5.17 -1.64
N THR A 671 23.32 5.51 -2.64
CA THR A 671 23.64 5.21 -4.04
C THR A 671 24.92 5.94 -4.47
N ARG A 672 25.84 5.25 -5.14
CA ARG A 672 27.09 5.84 -5.65
C ARG A 672 26.90 6.60 -6.96
N HIS A 673 25.92 6.16 -7.76
CA HIS A 673 25.64 6.68 -9.10
C HIS A 673 24.14 6.90 -9.26
N ASP A 674 23.77 7.72 -10.25
CA ASP A 674 22.37 7.86 -10.66
C ASP A 674 21.83 6.50 -11.11
N ALA A 675 20.61 6.20 -10.69
CA ALA A 675 19.81 5.08 -11.13
C ALA A 675 18.52 5.60 -11.80
N PRO A 676 17.83 4.80 -12.62
CA PRO A 676 16.58 5.23 -13.26
C PRO A 676 15.47 5.70 -12.29
N TRP A 677 15.59 5.40 -11.00
CA TRP A 677 14.60 5.71 -9.96
C TRP A 677 15.10 6.68 -8.87
N ALA A 678 16.39 7.04 -8.87
CA ALA A 678 16.98 7.95 -7.88
C ALA A 678 18.31 8.56 -8.33
N GLU A 679 18.59 9.77 -7.88
CA GLU A 679 19.90 10.43 -8.05
C GLU A 679 20.97 9.77 -7.16
N ALA A 680 22.25 9.98 -7.51
CA ALA A 680 23.38 9.62 -6.67
C ALA A 680 23.29 10.28 -5.28
N GLY A 681 23.57 9.52 -4.23
CA GLY A 681 23.48 9.96 -2.83
C GLY A 681 22.13 9.67 -2.17
N HIS A 682 21.17 9.06 -2.88
CA HIS A 682 19.91 8.59 -2.29
C HIS A 682 20.18 7.61 -1.15
N VAL A 683 19.56 7.85 0.01
CA VAL A 683 19.71 7.00 1.20
C VAL A 683 18.83 5.76 1.04
N VAL A 684 19.46 4.62 0.78
CA VAL A 684 18.81 3.31 0.64
C VAL A 684 18.42 2.74 2.00
N SER A 685 19.27 2.95 3.01
CA SER A 685 19.00 2.52 4.38
C SER A 685 19.88 3.28 5.37
N SER A 686 19.51 3.24 6.65
CA SER A 686 20.34 3.79 7.72
C SER A 686 20.16 3.05 9.04
N HIS A 687 21.16 3.10 9.89
CA HIS A 687 21.06 2.65 11.28
C HIS A 687 21.85 3.57 12.19
N GLN A 688 21.31 3.84 13.38
CA GLN A 688 21.94 4.68 14.39
C GLN A 688 22.16 3.90 15.69
N ALA A 689 23.29 4.14 16.35
CA ALA A 689 23.54 3.64 17.70
C ALA A 689 24.03 4.76 18.62
N LEU A 690 23.61 4.70 19.88
CA LEU A 690 24.15 5.50 20.97
C LEU A 690 25.52 4.93 21.35
N VAL A 691 26.61 5.62 20.99
CA VAL A 691 27.97 5.17 21.33
C VAL A 691 28.46 5.73 22.66
N ARG A 692 27.80 6.78 23.14
CA ARG A 692 28.04 7.34 24.47
C ARG A 692 26.80 8.05 24.99
N ASP A 693 26.36 7.61 26.15
CA ASP A 693 25.34 8.32 26.91
C ASP A 693 25.92 9.52 27.69
N ARG A 694 25.11 10.56 27.84
CA ARG A 694 25.37 11.69 28.73
C ARG A 694 24.46 11.56 29.95
N PRO A 695 25.02 11.31 31.14
CA PRO A 695 24.23 11.39 32.37
C PRO A 695 23.62 12.79 32.50
N ALA A 696 22.30 12.89 32.42
CA ALA A 696 21.60 14.13 32.67
C ALA A 696 21.76 14.47 34.17
N PRO A 697 22.40 15.59 34.54
CA PRO A 697 22.58 15.92 35.94
C PRO A 697 21.20 16.17 36.57
N ARG A 698 20.88 15.44 37.64
CA ARG A 698 19.62 15.62 38.35
C ARG A 698 19.50 17.05 38.86
N PRO A 699 18.41 17.76 38.55
CA PRO A 699 18.15 19.10 39.06
C PRO A 699 18.18 19.12 40.60
N ARG A 700 18.74 20.18 41.20
CA ARG A 700 18.80 20.34 42.67
C ARG A 700 17.81 21.39 43.13
N PRO A 701 17.05 21.18 44.22
CA PRO A 701 16.17 22.20 44.77
C PRO A 701 16.96 23.48 45.08
N ALA A 702 16.55 24.62 44.52
CA ALA A 702 17.27 25.89 44.67
C ALA A 702 16.37 27.14 44.68
N GLY A 703 15.07 27.01 44.41
CA GLY A 703 14.14 28.14 44.38
C GLY A 703 13.26 28.27 45.62
N ARG A 704 12.67 29.46 45.79
CA ARG A 704 11.65 29.77 46.80
C ARG A 704 10.44 30.43 46.12
N TRP A 705 9.29 30.33 46.75
CA TRP A 705 8.07 30.99 46.32
C TRP A 705 8.20 32.52 46.25
N ARG A 706 7.56 33.13 45.24
CA ARG A 706 7.35 34.57 45.10
C ARG A 706 5.87 34.81 44.82
N GLY A 707 5.09 35.07 45.87
CA GLY A 707 3.64 35.05 45.77
C GLY A 707 3.16 33.65 45.38
N ASP A 708 2.42 33.56 44.28
CA ASP A 708 1.93 32.29 43.72
C ASP A 708 2.87 31.68 42.67
N SER A 709 4.05 32.26 42.47
CA SER A 709 5.04 31.76 41.51
C SER A 709 6.13 30.92 42.20
N LEU A 710 6.51 29.81 41.56
CA LEU A 710 7.60 28.91 41.95
C LEU A 710 8.45 28.62 40.69
N GLY A 711 9.68 29.16 40.65
CA GLY A 711 10.51 29.07 39.44
C GLY A 711 9.86 29.78 38.25
N ALA A 712 9.77 29.11 37.11
CA ALA A 712 9.12 29.61 35.90
C ALA A 712 7.58 29.45 35.91
N GLY A 713 7.01 28.76 36.90
CA GLY A 713 5.58 28.49 36.97
C GLY A 713 4.82 29.40 37.93
N THR A 714 3.59 29.75 37.58
CA THR A 714 2.61 30.38 38.49
C THR A 714 1.44 29.43 38.69
N PHE A 715 1.01 29.29 39.94
CA PHE A 715 0.02 28.29 40.36
C PHE A 715 -1.22 28.92 40.95
N ASP A 716 -2.38 28.30 40.76
CA ASP A 716 -3.60 28.73 41.43
C ASP A 716 -3.76 28.13 42.84
N ALA A 717 -4.92 28.37 43.45
CA ALA A 717 -5.25 27.84 44.78
C ALA A 717 -5.50 26.32 44.79
N HIS A 718 -5.76 25.71 43.63
CA HIS A 718 -5.94 24.27 43.46
C HIS A 718 -4.62 23.54 43.15
N GLY A 719 -3.56 24.30 42.94
CA GLY A 719 -2.23 23.78 42.63
C GLY A 719 -2.03 23.45 41.15
N ASP A 720 -2.88 24.00 40.28
CA ASP A 720 -2.74 23.89 38.82
C ASP A 720 -1.80 24.98 38.31
N LEU A 721 -1.03 24.66 37.27
CA LEU A 721 -0.17 25.60 36.55
C LEU A 721 -1.04 26.50 35.67
N VAL A 722 -1.02 27.81 35.93
CA VAL A 722 -1.79 28.82 35.19
C VAL A 722 -0.93 29.71 34.30
N ALA A 723 0.39 29.74 34.55
CA ALA A 723 1.34 30.36 33.64
C ALA A 723 2.70 29.65 33.68
N TRP A 724 3.34 29.50 32.53
CA TRP A 724 4.70 28.98 32.35
C TRP A 724 5.54 30.03 31.62
N ALA A 725 6.61 30.50 32.25
CA ALA A 725 7.49 31.55 31.71
C ALA A 725 6.71 32.83 31.31
N GLY A 726 5.62 33.13 32.03
CA GLY A 726 4.73 34.26 31.76
C GLY A 726 3.67 34.01 30.69
N VAL A 727 3.71 32.88 29.99
CA VAL A 727 2.70 32.45 29.02
C VAL A 727 1.52 31.81 29.76
N PRO A 728 0.26 32.23 29.53
CA PRO A 728 -0.91 31.58 30.14
C PRO A 728 -1.02 30.12 29.67
N VAL A 729 -1.18 29.19 30.61
CA VAL A 729 -1.35 27.76 30.31
C VAL A 729 -2.44 27.16 31.20
N ARG A 730 -2.89 25.95 30.89
CA ARG A 730 -3.74 25.16 31.78
C ARG A 730 -3.23 23.73 31.87
N GLY A 731 -3.10 23.22 33.10
CA GLY A 731 -2.65 21.86 33.34
C GLY A 731 -1.77 21.78 34.59
N PRO A 732 -1.08 20.66 34.81
CA PRO A 732 -1.07 19.45 34.00
C PRO A 732 -2.34 18.63 34.23
N ARG A 733 -2.80 17.91 33.21
CA ARG A 733 -3.90 16.94 33.35
C ARG A 733 -3.43 15.58 32.87
N LEU A 734 -3.71 14.53 33.63
CA LEU A 734 -3.52 13.16 33.14
C LEU A 734 -4.44 12.93 31.93
N GLU A 735 -3.88 12.42 30.84
CA GLU A 735 -4.61 11.93 29.69
C GLU A 735 -4.29 10.44 29.49
N LEU A 736 -5.34 9.62 29.36
CA LEU A 736 -5.21 8.20 29.00
C LEU A 736 -5.84 7.91 27.64
N TRP A 737 -6.60 8.85 27.08
CA TRP A 737 -7.26 8.71 25.79
C TRP A 737 -6.35 9.13 24.62
N ARG A 738 -6.42 8.37 23.53
CA ARG A 738 -5.98 8.79 22.20
C ARG A 738 -7.16 8.74 21.24
N ALA A 739 -7.13 9.55 20.20
CA ALA A 739 -8.12 9.45 19.14
C ALA A 739 -7.89 8.08 18.48
N PRO A 740 -8.84 7.14 18.52
CA PRO A 740 -8.57 5.78 18.08
C PRO A 740 -8.04 5.76 16.66
N THR A 741 -7.06 4.90 16.38
CA THR A 741 -6.63 4.60 15.01
C THR A 741 -7.67 3.73 14.33
N GLU A 742 -7.53 3.49 13.02
CA GLU A 742 -8.38 2.48 12.35
C GLU A 742 -8.13 1.08 12.91
N ASN A 743 -6.89 0.75 13.30
CA ASN A 743 -6.57 -0.50 13.99
C ASN A 743 -7.24 -0.62 15.37
N ASP A 744 -7.32 0.48 16.13
CA ASP A 744 -8.03 0.49 17.42
C ASP A 744 -9.53 0.25 17.26
N ARG A 745 -10.09 0.60 16.09
CA ARG A 745 -11.50 0.41 15.71
C ARG A 745 -11.75 -0.93 15.02
N GLY A 746 -10.69 -1.64 14.65
CA GLY A 746 -10.74 -2.91 13.95
C GLY A 746 -11.13 -4.07 14.85
N ALA A 747 -11.84 -5.03 14.25
CA ALA A 747 -12.13 -6.33 14.83
C ALA A 747 -11.92 -7.47 13.80
N GLY A 748 -11.09 -7.23 12.76
CA GLY A 748 -10.87 -8.19 11.68
C GLY A 748 -10.21 -9.49 12.14
N GLN A 749 -9.38 -9.44 13.20
CA GLN A 749 -8.91 -10.63 13.91
C GLN A 749 -9.17 -10.53 15.42
N GLY A 750 -9.04 -11.67 16.10
CA GLY A 750 -9.24 -11.77 17.54
C GLY A 750 -8.22 -10.96 18.34
N SER A 751 -8.58 -10.65 19.59
CA SER A 751 -7.78 -9.76 20.43
C SER A 751 -6.73 -10.51 21.24
N TYR A 752 -5.50 -9.98 21.26
CA TYR A 752 -4.46 -10.42 22.19
C TYR A 752 -4.60 -9.82 23.59
N GLU A 753 -5.48 -8.84 23.79
CA GLU A 753 -5.78 -8.34 25.15
C GLU A 753 -6.47 -9.39 26.02
N LEU A 754 -7.28 -10.26 25.41
CA LEU A 754 -8.13 -11.22 26.11
C LEU A 754 -7.62 -12.66 26.08
N ALA A 755 -6.85 -13.02 25.05
CA ALA A 755 -6.21 -14.33 24.98
C ALA A 755 -4.83 -14.19 24.34
N GLU A 756 -3.83 -14.76 25.01
CA GLU A 756 -2.45 -14.75 24.51
C GLU A 756 -2.37 -15.40 23.11
N PRO A 757 -1.48 -14.90 22.23
CA PRO A 757 -1.31 -15.47 20.90
C PRO A 757 -0.88 -16.93 20.92
N GLU A 758 0.04 -17.33 21.80
CA GLU A 758 0.62 -18.68 21.77
C GLU A 758 -0.43 -19.80 21.99
N PRO A 759 -1.29 -19.76 23.03
CA PRO A 759 -2.33 -20.77 23.22
C PRO A 759 -3.40 -20.78 22.13
N THR A 760 -3.62 -19.64 21.47
CA THR A 760 -4.64 -19.46 20.42
C THR A 760 -4.08 -19.68 19.02
N ARG A 761 -2.78 -19.99 18.89
CA ARG A 761 -2.07 -20.10 17.59
C ARG A 761 -2.17 -18.80 16.77
N GLY A 762 -2.09 -17.67 17.47
CA GLY A 762 -2.16 -16.33 16.92
C GLY A 762 -3.58 -15.84 16.61
N ARG A 763 -4.63 -16.62 16.88
CA ARG A 763 -6.01 -16.14 16.62
C ARG A 763 -6.49 -15.10 17.64
N GLY A 764 -5.89 -15.06 18.82
CA GLY A 764 -6.38 -14.25 19.93
C GLY A 764 -7.76 -14.70 20.39
N ALA A 765 -8.45 -13.84 21.12
CA ALA A 765 -9.85 -14.06 21.49
C ALA A 765 -10.75 -13.61 20.34
N GLU A 766 -11.38 -14.57 19.66
CA GLU A 766 -12.40 -14.34 18.63
C GLU A 766 -13.64 -13.65 19.24
N GLU A 767 -14.46 -12.99 18.42
CA GLU A 767 -15.68 -12.27 18.83
C GLU A 767 -15.45 -11.16 19.90
N THR A 768 -14.25 -10.55 19.91
CA THR A 768 -13.92 -9.49 20.87
C THR A 768 -14.17 -8.11 20.27
N PRO A 769 -14.84 -7.18 21.01
CA PRO A 769 -15.02 -5.80 20.56
C PRO A 769 -13.69 -5.10 20.23
N PRO A 770 -13.69 -4.09 19.35
CA PRO A 770 -12.55 -3.23 19.11
C PRO A 770 -11.97 -2.61 20.40
N SER A 771 -10.68 -2.32 20.41
CA SER A 771 -10.02 -1.63 21.54
C SER A 771 -10.67 -0.28 21.83
N ALA A 772 -11.05 0.47 20.79
CA ALA A 772 -11.77 1.73 20.88
C ALA A 772 -13.06 1.62 21.70
N ASP A 773 -13.84 0.56 21.50
CA ASP A 773 -15.09 0.32 22.22
C ASP A 773 -14.82 -0.07 23.66
N ARG A 774 -13.86 -0.97 23.92
CA ARG A 774 -13.45 -1.36 25.28
C ARG A 774 -12.99 -0.13 26.07
N TRP A 775 -12.18 0.73 25.47
CA TRP A 775 -11.72 1.98 26.08
C TRP A 775 -12.87 2.97 26.33
N ARG A 776 -13.84 3.06 25.41
CA ARG A 776 -15.05 3.87 25.59
C ARG A 776 -15.93 3.35 26.74
N GLU A 777 -16.14 2.05 26.83
CA GLU A 777 -16.87 1.42 27.93
C GLU A 777 -16.24 1.72 29.29
N ARG A 778 -14.90 1.69 29.38
CA ARG A 778 -14.16 2.08 30.60
C ARG A 778 -14.11 3.60 30.82
N GLY A 779 -14.66 4.38 29.90
CA GLY A 779 -14.82 5.82 30.00
C GLY A 779 -13.53 6.61 29.86
N LEU A 780 -12.50 6.05 29.21
CA LEU A 780 -11.19 6.71 29.05
C LEU A 780 -11.28 8.05 28.31
N HIS A 781 -12.20 8.20 27.36
CA HIS A 781 -12.48 9.44 26.64
C HIS A 781 -13.10 10.57 27.50
N ARG A 782 -13.56 10.27 28.73
CA ARG A 782 -14.35 11.18 29.58
C ARG A 782 -13.90 11.19 31.04
N LEU A 783 -12.58 11.11 31.24
CA LEU A 783 -11.98 11.17 32.57
C LEU A 783 -12.29 12.49 33.29
N THR A 784 -12.53 12.40 34.60
CA THR A 784 -12.73 13.55 35.48
C THR A 784 -11.61 13.60 36.51
N HIS A 785 -11.07 14.78 36.76
CA HIS A 785 -9.97 15.00 37.72
C HIS A 785 -10.53 15.61 39.01
N ARG A 786 -10.35 14.90 40.13
CA ARG A 786 -10.77 15.37 41.45
C ARG A 786 -9.56 15.63 42.34
N LEU A 787 -9.41 16.88 42.80
CA LEU A 787 -8.38 17.25 43.76
C LEU A 787 -8.57 16.51 45.08
N LEU A 788 -7.54 15.79 45.52
CA LEU A 788 -7.48 15.17 46.85
C LEU A 788 -6.80 16.08 47.87
N GLY A 789 -5.82 16.87 47.42
CA GLY A 789 -5.16 17.88 48.25
C GLY A 789 -3.91 18.44 47.61
N THR A 790 -3.47 19.58 48.16
CA THR A 790 -2.23 20.26 47.79
C THR A 790 -1.34 20.41 49.01
N SER A 791 -0.04 20.21 48.86
CA SER A 791 0.96 20.46 49.90
C SER A 791 2.08 21.34 49.36
N ARG A 792 2.29 22.51 50.00
CA ARG A 792 3.41 23.40 49.67
C ARG A 792 4.58 23.17 50.63
N THR A 793 5.80 23.16 50.10
CA THR A 793 7.06 23.25 50.85
C THR A 793 7.79 24.53 50.47
N ASP A 794 8.91 24.84 51.14
CA ASP A 794 9.71 26.04 50.85
C ASP A 794 10.11 26.18 49.37
N SER A 795 10.30 25.05 48.68
CA SER A 795 10.79 24.98 47.30
C SER A 795 9.92 24.12 46.37
N GLY A 796 8.71 23.73 46.78
CA GLY A 796 7.90 22.79 46.03
C GLY A 796 6.39 22.87 46.27
N LEU A 797 5.65 22.23 45.38
CA LEU A 797 4.20 22.01 45.43
C LEU A 797 3.92 20.56 45.05
N GLU A 798 3.15 19.85 45.86
CA GLU A 798 2.56 18.57 45.46
C GLU A 798 1.06 18.72 45.33
N THR A 799 0.52 18.33 44.17
CA THR A 799 -0.92 18.26 43.90
C THR A 799 -1.29 16.80 43.70
N ARG A 800 -2.19 16.27 44.54
CA ARG A 800 -2.70 14.89 44.42
C ARG A 800 -4.11 14.92 43.85
N MET A 801 -4.33 14.13 42.81
CA MET A 801 -5.61 14.01 42.13
C MET A 801 -6.06 12.56 42.09
N ARG A 802 -7.39 12.35 42.09
CA ARG A 802 -8.02 11.10 41.68
C ARG A 802 -8.67 11.31 40.33
N VAL A 803 -8.28 10.51 39.36
CA VAL A 803 -8.75 10.59 37.97
C VAL A 803 -9.58 9.34 37.66
N GLN A 804 -10.86 9.55 37.36
CA GLN A 804 -11.82 8.48 37.10
C GLN A 804 -12.86 8.94 36.09
N ALA A 805 -13.37 8.02 35.29
CA ALA A 805 -14.59 8.25 34.53
C ALA A 805 -15.81 8.22 35.46
N ALA A 806 -16.86 8.96 35.11
CA ALA A 806 -18.14 8.85 35.82
C ALA A 806 -18.67 7.40 35.72
N HIS A 807 -19.22 6.88 36.82
CA HIS A 807 -19.69 5.49 36.96
C HIS A 807 -18.59 4.41 36.87
N SER A 808 -17.30 4.75 37.05
CA SER A 808 -16.22 3.77 37.09
C SER A 808 -15.76 3.45 38.52
N GLY A 809 -15.53 2.16 38.80
CA GLY A 809 -14.84 1.69 40.01
C GLY A 809 -13.32 1.63 39.87
N ALA A 810 -12.80 1.73 38.64
CA ALA A 810 -11.38 1.82 38.34
C ALA A 810 -10.94 3.27 38.15
N GLY A 811 -9.65 3.52 38.27
CA GLY A 811 -9.11 4.87 38.22
C GLY A 811 -7.62 4.94 38.35
N VAL A 812 -7.14 6.17 38.47
CA VAL A 812 -5.74 6.49 38.67
C VAL A 812 -5.62 7.55 39.76
N ASP A 813 -4.78 7.31 40.76
CA ASP A 813 -4.30 8.36 41.65
C ASP A 813 -3.04 8.96 41.02
N VAL A 814 -3.01 10.29 40.89
CA VAL A 814 -1.92 11.02 40.25
C VAL A 814 -1.33 12.00 41.24
N ALA A 815 0.00 12.04 41.32
CA ALA A 815 0.72 13.08 42.06
C ALA A 815 1.57 13.91 41.09
N PHE A 816 1.31 15.21 41.04
CA PHE A 816 2.16 16.19 40.37
C PHE A 816 3.05 16.88 41.41
N ARG A 817 4.35 16.61 41.38
CA ARG A 817 5.33 17.21 42.28
C ARG A 817 6.16 18.23 41.53
N TRP A 818 5.92 19.48 41.84
CA TRP A 818 6.65 20.64 41.36
C TRP A 818 7.79 20.98 42.32
N THR A 819 9.00 21.16 41.78
CA THR A 819 10.17 21.60 42.56
C THR A 819 10.88 22.71 41.81
N ALA A 820 11.11 23.87 42.45
CA ALA A 820 11.99 24.88 41.87
C ALA A 820 13.45 24.45 42.05
N THR A 821 14.16 24.34 40.93
CA THR A 821 15.52 23.82 40.90
C THR A 821 16.51 24.87 40.42
N ASP A 822 17.79 24.54 40.46
CA ASP A 822 18.89 25.33 39.89
C ASP A 822 18.85 25.40 38.35
N ARG A 823 17.95 24.65 37.70
CA ARG A 823 17.87 24.54 36.23
C ARG A 823 16.51 24.91 35.64
N GLY A 824 15.50 25.14 36.47
CA GLY A 824 14.12 25.38 36.04
C GLY A 824 13.11 24.80 37.02
N LEU A 825 11.87 24.66 36.57
CA LEU A 825 10.77 24.09 37.35
C LEU A 825 10.61 22.61 37.01
N LEU A 826 10.96 21.72 37.92
CA LEU A 826 10.83 20.26 37.72
C LEU A 826 9.39 19.83 38.02
N LEU A 827 8.76 19.13 37.10
CA LEU A 827 7.54 18.35 37.27
C LEU A 827 7.89 16.87 37.32
N ALA A 828 7.68 16.24 38.48
CA ALA A 828 7.66 14.79 38.60
C ALA A 828 6.20 14.34 38.68
N THR A 829 5.79 13.47 37.76
CA THR A 829 4.45 12.88 37.72
C THR A 829 4.54 11.43 38.16
N GLU A 830 3.68 11.03 39.09
CA GLU A 830 3.49 9.64 39.50
C GLU A 830 2.04 9.23 39.25
N VAL A 831 1.84 8.13 38.54
CA VAL A 831 0.55 7.63 38.06
C VAL A 831 0.34 6.23 38.65
N VAL A 832 -0.61 6.11 39.57
CA VAL A 832 -0.89 4.85 40.29
C VAL A 832 -2.29 4.35 39.94
N PRO A 833 -2.44 3.33 39.07
CA PRO A 833 -3.74 2.73 38.80
C PRO A 833 -4.32 2.06 40.05
N PHE A 834 -5.63 2.13 40.21
CA PHE A 834 -6.38 1.38 41.22
C PHE A 834 -7.70 0.85 40.64
N GLY A 835 -8.31 -0.09 41.37
CA GLY A 835 -9.47 -0.83 40.89
C GLY A 835 -9.07 -1.92 39.89
N ALA A 836 -10.05 -2.61 39.34
CA ALA A 836 -9.83 -3.65 38.35
C ALA A 836 -9.81 -3.04 36.95
N TRP A 837 -8.65 -3.06 36.30
CA TRP A 837 -8.50 -2.77 34.88
C TRP A 837 -8.44 -4.07 34.09
N ASP A 838 -9.14 -4.13 32.98
CA ASP A 838 -9.28 -5.31 32.11
C ASP A 838 -9.11 -4.97 30.62
N CYS A 839 -8.63 -3.77 30.29
CA CYS A 839 -8.24 -3.38 28.94
C CYS A 839 -6.86 -2.70 28.98
N THR A 840 -6.20 -2.64 27.83
CA THR A 840 -5.01 -1.78 27.66
C THR A 840 -5.38 -0.31 27.82
N TRP A 841 -4.37 0.54 27.95
CA TRP A 841 -4.51 1.98 27.82
C TRP A 841 -3.95 2.45 26.47
N PRO A 842 -4.64 3.37 25.76
CA PRO A 842 -4.10 3.94 24.53
C PRO A 842 -2.82 4.74 24.76
N ARG A 843 -2.76 5.50 25.86
CA ARG A 843 -1.58 6.24 26.30
C ARG A 843 -1.54 6.40 27.82
N VAL A 844 -0.41 6.85 28.33
CA VAL A 844 -0.27 7.40 29.68
C VAL A 844 0.63 8.62 29.65
N GLY A 845 0.03 9.80 29.83
CA GLY A 845 0.76 11.06 29.71
C GLY A 845 0.08 12.22 30.39
N VAL A 846 0.75 13.37 30.35
CA VAL A 846 0.22 14.64 30.88
C VAL A 846 0.01 15.65 29.77
N ARG A 847 -1.15 16.28 29.77
CA ARG A 847 -1.53 17.36 28.86
C ARG A 847 -1.34 18.72 29.52
N ILE A 848 -0.75 19.65 28.78
CA ILE A 848 -0.70 21.08 29.10
C ILE A 848 -1.31 21.83 27.91
N ASP A 849 -2.39 22.57 28.18
CA ASP A 849 -3.04 23.41 27.18
C ASP A 849 -2.32 24.76 27.10
N LEU A 850 -1.91 25.11 25.88
CA LEU A 850 -1.13 26.28 25.52
C LEU A 850 -1.98 27.25 24.67
N PRO A 851 -1.60 28.55 24.59
CA PRO A 851 -2.30 29.49 23.72
C PRO A 851 -2.16 29.12 22.25
N GLY A 852 -3.27 29.17 21.49
CA GLY A 852 -3.28 28.84 20.06
C GLY A 852 -2.33 29.69 19.20
N ALA A 853 -2.01 30.92 19.63
CA ALA A 853 -1.05 31.79 18.94
C ALA A 853 0.36 31.20 18.83
N LEU A 854 0.72 30.24 19.71
CA LEU A 854 2.01 29.54 19.61
C LEU A 854 2.12 28.62 18.40
N ALA A 855 0.98 28.24 17.78
CA ALA A 855 0.99 27.39 16.60
C ALA A 855 1.53 28.07 15.34
N GLU A 856 1.65 29.41 15.36
CA GLU A 856 2.21 30.20 14.27
C GLU A 856 3.75 30.20 14.25
N HIS A 857 4.38 29.53 15.23
CA HIS A 857 5.84 29.45 15.36
C HIS A 857 6.34 28.02 15.13
N PRO A 858 7.57 27.86 14.61
CA PRO A 858 8.16 26.53 14.46
C PRO A 858 8.40 25.89 15.83
N VAL A 859 8.27 24.57 15.85
CA VAL A 859 8.55 23.71 17.00
C VAL A 859 9.88 23.04 16.73
N ALA A 860 10.80 23.10 17.68
CA ALA A 860 12.10 22.44 17.57
C ALA A 860 12.30 21.42 18.69
N TRP A 861 12.83 20.25 18.37
CA TRP A 861 13.09 19.22 19.38
C TRP A 861 14.41 18.49 19.16
N HIS A 862 14.91 17.90 20.23
CA HIS A 862 16.00 16.94 20.25
C HIS A 862 15.43 15.63 20.82
N GLY A 863 15.38 14.58 20.03
CA GLY A 863 14.67 13.33 20.34
C GLY A 863 14.59 12.45 19.09
N THR A 864 13.65 11.51 19.03
CA THR A 864 13.41 10.75 17.80
C THR A 864 12.69 11.58 16.74
N GLY A 865 12.90 11.27 15.46
CA GLY A 865 12.24 11.91 14.33
C GLY A 865 12.87 11.57 12.98
N PRO A 866 12.52 12.29 11.89
CA PRO A 866 11.61 13.45 11.87
C PRO A 866 10.11 13.09 11.97
N GLY A 867 9.73 11.91 11.46
CA GLY A 867 8.37 11.37 11.53
C GLY A 867 7.92 10.96 12.93
N GLU A 868 6.67 10.55 13.03
CA GLU A 868 6.13 9.92 14.24
C GLU A 868 6.65 8.49 14.42
N SER A 869 6.57 7.96 15.64
CA SER A 869 6.89 6.54 15.91
C SER A 869 6.18 6.05 17.17
N TYR A 870 5.86 4.76 17.20
CA TYR A 870 5.09 4.08 18.24
C TYR A 870 5.81 2.82 18.74
N ALA A 871 5.23 2.11 19.70
CA ALA A 871 5.90 1.00 20.39
C ALA A 871 6.37 -0.14 19.46
N ASP A 872 5.66 -0.34 18.35
CA ASP A 872 5.84 -1.39 17.33
C ASP A 872 6.08 -0.82 15.90
N SER A 873 6.34 0.49 15.79
CA SER A 873 6.72 1.17 14.53
C SER A 873 7.73 2.27 14.84
N ARG A 874 9.03 1.94 14.79
CA ARG A 874 10.13 2.81 15.26
C ARG A 874 11.49 2.56 14.62
N THR A 875 11.57 1.65 13.65
CA THR A 875 12.81 1.28 12.94
C THR A 875 13.37 2.46 12.13
N ALA A 876 12.49 3.27 11.54
CA ALA A 876 12.86 4.49 10.80
C ALA A 876 13.26 5.66 11.71
N ALA A 877 12.85 5.63 12.99
CA ALA A 877 13.09 6.70 13.93
C ALA A 877 14.57 6.80 14.31
N ARG A 878 15.12 8.02 14.27
CA ARG A 878 16.50 8.30 14.71
C ARG A 878 16.54 9.46 15.68
N VAL A 879 17.50 9.42 16.60
CA VAL A 879 17.77 10.53 17.52
C VAL A 879 18.50 11.64 16.77
N GLY A 880 17.96 12.86 16.83
CA GLY A 880 18.50 14.02 16.15
C GLY A 880 17.86 15.31 16.61
N ARG A 881 18.28 16.42 16.00
CA ARG A 881 17.62 17.72 16.15
C ARG A 881 16.74 17.96 14.94
N PHE A 882 15.48 18.27 15.20
CA PHE A 882 14.46 18.46 14.19
C PHE A 882 13.67 19.73 14.47
N ALA A 883 13.00 20.23 13.44
CA ALA A 883 12.03 21.30 13.56
C ALA A 883 10.90 21.09 12.54
N SER A 884 9.69 21.50 12.90
CA SER A 884 8.51 21.45 12.04
C SER A 884 7.54 22.58 12.39
N SER A 885 6.58 22.88 11.51
CA SER A 885 5.37 23.61 11.92
C SER A 885 4.51 22.72 12.82
N VAL A 886 3.54 23.28 13.54
CA VAL A 886 2.58 22.45 14.31
C VAL A 886 1.82 21.50 13.40
N ASP A 887 1.37 21.96 12.24
CA ASP A 887 0.61 21.13 11.29
C ASP A 887 1.49 20.06 10.64
N GLY A 888 2.79 20.33 10.46
CA GLY A 888 3.76 19.36 9.97
C GLY A 888 4.24 18.35 11.03
N LEU A 889 3.71 18.37 12.25
CA LEU A 889 3.97 17.33 13.25
C LEU A 889 3.01 16.14 13.12
N ALA A 890 1.84 16.36 12.50
CA ALA A 890 0.77 15.39 12.35
C ALA A 890 0.59 14.99 10.87
N VAL A 891 0.12 13.77 10.66
CA VAL A 891 -0.30 13.25 9.36
C VAL A 891 -1.78 13.55 9.17
N ALA A 892 -2.15 14.07 8.00
CA ALA A 892 -3.53 14.36 7.65
C ALA A 892 -4.25 13.12 7.10
N TYR A 893 -4.38 12.08 7.92
CA TYR A 893 -5.12 10.86 7.56
C TYR A 893 -6.55 11.17 7.11
N ALA A 894 -7.08 10.37 6.17
CA ALA A 894 -8.41 10.55 5.59
C ALA A 894 -9.51 10.68 6.66
N ARG A 895 -9.41 9.87 7.71
CA ARG A 895 -10.18 10.01 8.95
C ARG A 895 -9.26 10.47 10.09
N PRO A 896 -9.58 11.60 10.78
CA PRO A 896 -8.78 12.09 11.90
C PRO A 896 -8.64 11.05 13.03
N GLN A 897 -7.40 10.84 13.46
CA GLN A 897 -7.01 9.82 14.44
C GLN A 897 -5.73 10.23 15.17
N GLU A 898 -5.23 9.38 16.08
CA GLU A 898 -3.95 9.60 16.73
C GLU A 898 -2.82 9.73 15.71
N THR A 899 -1.98 10.76 15.88
CA THR A 899 -0.82 11.05 15.02
C THR A 899 0.15 11.99 15.72
N GLY A 900 1.43 11.92 15.37
CA GLY A 900 2.45 12.90 15.73
C GLY A 900 3.24 12.56 17.00
N HIS A 901 3.10 11.35 17.55
CA HIS A 901 3.88 10.95 18.72
C HIS A 901 5.36 10.79 18.40
N ARG A 902 6.22 11.36 19.25
CA ARG A 902 7.69 11.28 19.16
C ARG A 902 8.26 10.82 20.51
N PRO A 903 8.62 9.53 20.66
CA PRO A 903 9.16 8.98 21.91
C PRO A 903 10.58 9.48 22.20
N GLU A 904 11.11 9.13 23.36
CA GLU A 904 12.49 9.44 23.78
C GLU A 904 12.90 10.92 23.59
N LEU A 905 12.02 11.85 23.96
CA LEU A 905 12.32 13.28 23.86
C LEU A 905 13.47 13.62 24.81
N ARG A 906 14.45 14.43 24.39
CA ARG A 906 15.46 15.06 25.25
C ARG A 906 15.07 16.50 25.58
N SER A 907 14.74 17.30 24.56
CA SER A 907 14.28 18.68 24.76
C SER A 907 13.32 19.13 23.67
N LEU A 908 12.37 19.99 24.02
CA LEU A 908 11.38 20.61 23.13
C LEU A 908 11.38 22.12 23.34
N VAL A 909 11.24 22.87 22.26
CA VAL A 909 11.12 24.34 22.24
C VAL A 909 9.88 24.71 21.43
N VAL A 910 8.98 25.49 22.04
CA VAL A 910 7.74 25.99 21.42
C VAL A 910 7.70 27.52 21.53
N GLY A 911 7.44 28.21 20.41
CA GLY A 911 7.34 29.67 20.33
C GLY A 911 8.59 30.36 19.74
N ASP A 912 8.49 31.67 19.50
CA ASP A 912 9.56 32.49 18.90
C ASP A 912 10.70 32.77 19.89
N GLY A 913 11.94 32.62 19.44
CA GLY A 913 13.15 32.96 20.18
C GLY A 913 13.38 34.47 20.38
N CYS A 914 12.60 35.34 19.73
CA CYS A 914 12.55 36.78 20.02
C CYS A 914 11.67 37.12 21.24
N THR A 915 10.70 36.25 21.56
CA THR A 915 9.96 36.24 22.84
C THR A 915 10.61 35.23 23.79
N THR A 916 10.11 35.08 25.03
CA THR A 916 10.58 34.00 25.92
C THR A 916 9.98 32.67 25.45
N PRO A 917 10.74 31.75 24.81
CA PRO A 917 10.20 30.51 24.30
C PRO A 917 9.92 29.53 25.45
N LEU A 918 8.92 28.66 25.29
CA LEU A 918 8.68 27.58 26.24
C LEU A 918 9.67 26.45 25.97
N THR A 919 10.49 26.11 26.96
CA THR A 919 11.52 25.05 26.83
C THR A 919 11.25 23.90 27.79
N LEU A 920 11.03 22.69 27.26
CA LEU A 920 10.88 21.48 28.05
C LEU A 920 12.11 20.60 27.89
N THR A 921 12.62 20.03 28.98
CA THR A 921 13.72 19.04 28.97
C THR A 921 13.34 17.82 29.78
N THR A 922 13.56 16.61 29.26
CA THR A 922 13.24 15.38 29.99
C THR A 922 14.38 14.96 30.90
N VAL A 923 14.04 14.40 32.06
CA VAL A 923 14.99 13.75 32.96
C VAL A 923 14.80 12.23 32.81
N PRO A 924 15.83 11.49 32.38
CA PRO A 924 15.71 10.05 32.20
C PRO A 924 15.55 9.35 33.55
N ASP A 925 14.80 8.26 33.57
CA ASP A 925 14.65 7.43 34.76
C ASP A 925 15.89 6.55 35.03
N GLY A 926 15.81 5.65 36.01
CA GLY A 926 16.91 4.75 36.35
C GLY A 926 17.26 3.72 35.27
N SER A 927 16.36 3.49 34.31
CA SER A 927 16.55 2.60 33.15
C SER A 927 17.04 3.34 31.90
N GLY A 928 17.05 4.68 31.94
CA GLY A 928 17.34 5.53 30.78
C GLY A 928 16.11 5.90 29.96
N HIS A 929 14.92 5.44 30.36
CA HIS A 929 13.66 5.77 29.69
C HIS A 929 13.37 7.28 29.78
N ARG A 930 12.79 7.80 28.70
CA ARG A 930 12.37 9.20 28.57
C ARG A 930 10.96 9.25 27.97
N PRO A 931 10.09 10.15 28.45
CA PRO A 931 8.80 10.38 27.84
C PRO A 931 8.96 10.94 26.43
N GLY A 932 7.95 10.74 25.60
CA GLY A 932 7.78 11.39 24.31
C GLY A 932 6.93 12.65 24.38
N PHE A 933 6.67 13.24 23.21
CA PHE A 933 5.70 14.32 23.09
C PHE A 933 4.80 14.18 21.87
N GLN A 934 3.66 14.87 21.94
CA GLN A 934 2.79 15.20 20.82
C GLN A 934 2.33 16.65 21.01
N LEU A 935 2.14 17.38 19.91
CA LEU A 935 1.64 18.75 19.94
C LEU A 935 0.58 18.90 18.85
N SER A 936 -0.64 19.28 19.24
CA SER A 936 -1.78 19.30 18.31
C SER A 936 -2.70 20.50 18.55
N ARG A 937 -3.38 20.96 17.49
CA ARG A 937 -4.43 22.00 17.55
C ARG A 937 -5.74 21.50 18.16
N TRP A 938 -5.91 20.18 18.25
CA TRP A 938 -7.14 19.56 18.75
C TRP A 938 -6.83 18.52 19.82
N THR A 939 -7.76 18.32 20.74
CA THR A 939 -7.68 17.22 21.70
C THR A 939 -8.04 15.91 21.02
N PRO A 940 -7.60 14.76 21.56
CA PRO A 940 -7.96 13.47 20.98
C PRO A 940 -9.47 13.21 21.01
N GLN A 941 -10.22 13.84 21.92
CA GLN A 941 -11.68 13.79 21.95
C GLN A 941 -12.29 14.54 20.75
N GLN A 942 -11.82 15.73 20.40
CA GLN A 942 -12.31 16.48 19.23
C GLN A 942 -12.06 15.74 17.91
N MET A 943 -10.90 15.10 17.77
CA MET A 943 -10.59 14.29 16.58
C MET A 943 -11.45 13.03 16.48
N THR A 944 -11.85 12.46 17.62
CA THR A 944 -12.65 11.23 17.67
C THR A 944 -14.06 11.41 17.10
N ASP A 945 -14.59 12.63 17.15
CA ASP A 945 -16.00 12.94 16.88
C ASP A 945 -16.29 13.33 15.42
N VAL A 946 -15.27 13.29 14.54
CA VAL A 946 -15.38 13.70 13.14
C VAL A 946 -14.96 12.59 12.18
N GLY A 947 -15.56 12.55 11.00
CA GLY A 947 -15.24 11.62 9.91
C GLY A 947 -14.13 12.16 9.00
N HIS A 948 -14.04 13.48 8.84
CA HIS A 948 -13.10 14.12 7.92
C HIS A 948 -12.30 15.27 8.55
N PRO A 949 -11.08 15.58 8.05
CA PRO A 949 -10.31 16.74 8.51
C PRO A 949 -11.06 18.07 8.40
N HIS A 950 -11.91 18.23 7.38
CA HIS A 950 -12.67 19.48 7.17
C HIS A 950 -13.82 19.67 8.17
N GLU A 951 -14.17 18.64 8.95
CA GLU A 951 -15.21 18.68 9.98
C GLU A 951 -14.64 19.05 11.37
N LEU A 952 -13.32 19.06 11.52
CA LEU A 952 -12.67 19.47 12.76
C LEU A 952 -13.13 20.88 13.18
N PRO A 953 -13.46 21.10 14.46
CA PRO A 953 -13.90 22.40 14.93
C PRO A 953 -12.77 23.44 14.80
N ALA A 954 -13.11 24.73 14.83
CA ALA A 954 -12.08 25.77 14.94
C ALA A 954 -11.20 25.50 16.19
N PRO A 955 -9.86 25.55 16.08
CA PRO A 955 -8.97 25.32 17.21
C PRO A 955 -9.24 26.31 18.36
N ASP A 956 -9.33 25.79 19.59
CA ASP A 956 -9.49 26.61 20.80
C ASP A 956 -8.19 26.79 21.59
N GLY A 957 -7.12 26.09 21.19
CA GLY A 957 -5.80 26.18 21.78
C GLY A 957 -4.76 25.33 21.04
N LEU A 958 -3.65 25.11 21.72
CA LEU A 958 -2.61 24.17 21.31
C LEU A 958 -2.38 23.21 22.48
N HIS A 959 -2.34 21.91 22.24
CA HIS A 959 -2.30 20.90 23.29
C HIS A 959 -0.98 20.15 23.24
N LEU A 960 -0.15 20.33 24.28
CA LEU A 960 1.10 19.61 24.47
C LEU A 960 0.84 18.37 25.32
N PHE A 961 1.10 17.19 24.78
CA PHE A 961 1.11 15.93 25.49
C PHE A 961 2.55 15.50 25.76
N ILE A 962 2.81 15.07 26.99
CA ILE A 962 4.09 14.49 27.42
C ILE A 962 3.75 13.07 27.87
N ASP A 963 3.97 12.12 26.97
CA ASP A 963 3.55 10.73 27.16
C ASP A 963 4.71 9.89 27.69
N ASP A 964 4.53 9.23 28.82
CA ASP A 964 5.47 8.21 29.32
C ASP A 964 5.48 7.00 28.38
N ALA A 965 4.29 6.57 27.94
CA ALA A 965 4.14 5.50 26.96
C ALA A 965 2.87 5.65 26.12
N GLN A 966 2.92 5.07 24.93
CA GLN A 966 1.79 4.84 24.04
C GLN A 966 1.64 3.34 23.76
N HIS A 967 0.40 2.92 23.50
CA HIS A 967 0.11 1.61 22.95
C HIS A 967 0.69 1.48 21.54
N GLY A 968 1.01 0.24 21.13
CA GLY A 968 1.31 -0.07 19.74
C GLY A 968 0.15 0.22 18.78
N LEU A 969 0.42 0.02 17.50
CA LEU A 969 -0.51 0.23 16.40
C LEU A 969 -1.14 -1.07 15.93
N GLY A 970 -0.35 -2.15 15.85
CA GLY A 970 -0.79 -3.42 15.26
C GLY A 970 -1.26 -3.24 13.82
N SER A 971 -2.17 -4.12 13.38
CA SER A 971 -2.81 -4.06 12.06
C SER A 971 -4.25 -4.59 12.14
N ARG A 972 -4.94 -4.39 13.26
CA ARG A 972 -6.21 -5.08 13.57
C ARG A 972 -7.42 -4.60 12.76
N ALA A 973 -7.27 -3.55 11.96
CA ALA A 973 -8.26 -3.21 10.93
C ALA A 973 -8.48 -4.44 10.00
N CYS A 974 -7.38 -5.02 9.51
CA CYS A 974 -7.33 -6.32 8.84
C CYS A 974 -5.99 -7.02 9.12
N GLY A 975 -5.96 -7.94 10.09
CA GLY A 975 -4.72 -8.60 10.51
C GLY A 975 -4.52 -8.62 12.03
N PRO A 976 -3.31 -8.96 12.51
CA PRO A 976 -3.09 -9.20 13.93
C PRO A 976 -3.28 -7.97 14.82
N ASP A 977 -3.71 -8.23 16.06
CA ASP A 977 -3.73 -7.27 17.16
C ASP A 977 -2.30 -6.86 17.57
N VAL A 978 -2.18 -5.78 18.35
CA VAL A 978 -0.90 -5.32 18.92
C VAL A 978 -0.27 -6.48 19.71
N LEU A 979 0.97 -6.86 19.35
CA LEU A 979 1.64 -7.96 20.03
C LEU A 979 1.81 -7.64 21.53
N PRO A 980 1.70 -8.62 22.44
CA PRO A 980 1.72 -8.38 23.89
C PRO A 980 2.88 -7.54 24.42
N ARG A 981 4.06 -7.63 23.78
CA ARG A 981 5.27 -6.85 24.16
C ARG A 981 5.20 -5.35 23.81
N HIS A 982 4.26 -4.97 22.95
CA HIS A 982 3.97 -3.59 22.54
C HIS A 982 2.63 -3.10 23.13
N ALA A 983 1.92 -3.96 23.87
CA ALA A 983 0.68 -3.61 24.53
C ALA A 983 0.90 -2.77 25.80
N LEU A 984 0.12 -1.71 25.98
CA LEU A 984 0.26 -0.81 27.12
C LEU A 984 -0.75 -1.18 28.21
N TRP A 985 -0.35 -2.08 29.12
CA TRP A 985 -1.18 -2.43 30.27
C TRP A 985 -1.03 -1.42 31.43
N PRO A 986 -2.11 -1.19 32.21
CA PRO A 986 -2.08 -0.30 33.38
C PRO A 986 -1.02 -0.72 34.40
N SER A 987 -0.11 0.18 34.74
CA SER A 987 0.92 -0.03 35.75
C SER A 987 1.35 1.29 36.40
N LEU A 988 2.12 1.21 37.49
CA LEU A 988 2.74 2.38 38.10
C LEU A 988 3.69 3.03 37.08
N ARG A 989 3.46 4.31 36.76
CA ARG A 989 4.33 5.09 35.87
C ARG A 989 4.87 6.33 36.57
N THR A 990 6.10 6.69 36.23
CA THR A 990 6.74 7.91 36.73
C THR A 990 7.53 8.59 35.62
N CYS A 991 7.28 9.87 35.40
CA CYS A 991 8.04 10.66 34.44
C CYS A 991 8.46 12.00 35.05
N GLU A 992 9.64 12.50 34.67
CA GLU A 992 10.19 13.76 35.15
C GLU A 992 10.54 14.69 33.98
N VAL A 993 10.04 15.92 34.02
CA VAL A 993 10.34 16.96 33.02
C VAL A 993 10.67 18.29 33.69
N LEU A 994 11.58 19.04 33.08
CA LEU A 994 12.03 20.35 33.53
C LEU A 994 11.46 21.41 32.58
N LEU A 995 10.71 22.35 33.14
CA LEU A 995 10.13 23.50 32.46
C LEU A 995 11.06 24.70 32.66
N GLY A 996 11.64 25.18 31.57
CA GLY A 996 12.55 26.32 31.49
C GLY A 996 11.84 27.64 31.24
#